data_AF-A0A6G0WJV6-F1
#
_entry.id   AF-A0A6G0WJV6-F1
#
_cell.length_a   1.000
_cell.length_b   1.000
_cell.length_c   1.000
_cell.angle_alpha   90.00
_cell.angle_beta   90.00
_cell.angle_gamma   90.00
#
_symmetry.space_group_name_H-M   'P 1'
#
loop_
_entity.id
_entity.type
_entity.pdbx_description
1 polymer ?
#
loop_
_entity_poly.entity_id
_entity_poly.type
_entity_poly.pdbx_seq_one_letter_code
_entity_poly.pdbx_strand_id
1 'polypeptide(L)'
;MPVSCVAFGCLNRFEPGKSIHFFRFPIKNEELTRLWVNAIRRKNFNPTQWSRICSVHFTENDFMIRPGADRPLLKINAVPSVFPSFPTYYQSKNKKPRKPPILRTITNEVPIPADESNVDNTCLEVDNTPTFTDVEVQTSNTYTTEVKLRRRIKSLREKLRRKTNKINNMADLIKKLKNKGHIDLEQQNVILNNFNDSVIDLFKNESKNSNKTTGRRYTKEMKQLALTLHYYSPKAYNFCRTILSLPHPSSITNWTSSVNAEPGFFQEVFTFIKKSIPPEDYDCNLVFDAVAIRKKIIYDSNHDRFLGYCDFGNIQVESQETEATEALVFMLVCLNVQAGLIKTAITMASEVGVRVWSVICDGTSANLSTMKQLGCKIKGSYSEIVEYFFVPGIDRKICYVPDACHNIKLARNTLATYRELKSDDGVINWEYIQKLKNAQENIGVNLANKLTATHMEWKKNIMKVKLAAQTLSSSVADALEFFQSSNDIAFNNCAETVKFIRTIDRIFDFLNTRNPYGKGYKKPLYKSDIGNMKKTIIPLVDYLLSLTNINGTLICDTPRRTFIIGFAVAVKSVFSIAEELLNNFDYKYFLAYKLSQDHIEILFSKIRQRFGHNNNPNVLEFRTAMKQILLKNSVTSSYAANCMAFDKSSNESVFEIRWAKRNSADTSYLHDESILEETEKEEEIPDIFMNEADGFRMVKENILYYICGFIVRRISKKIDCFTCCENLLEKINEHNYAILNENSKLVAIKNRGGLVKSSSFVVKVVKFVEKTLIDLTFNFKSIKMLNSSLTSKIIIFAKNYVYNSNILVDVKCPNDGFLENHKLELVTIICKEYLKIRLHHVAKSKTSDIVSKRRLLTKLVLFNHQ
;
A
#
# COMPACT_ATOMS: atom_id res chain seq x y z
N MET A 1 43.86 -45.63 -37.45
CA MET A 1 42.92 -44.72 -36.76
C MET A 1 43.22 -43.29 -37.16
N PRO A 2 42.23 -42.42 -37.36
CA PRO A 2 42.45 -40.99 -37.60
C PRO A 2 42.98 -40.32 -36.34
N VAL A 3 44.01 -39.48 -36.47
CA VAL A 3 44.54 -38.70 -35.35
C VAL A 3 43.65 -37.48 -35.12
N SER A 4 43.19 -37.27 -33.89
CA SER A 4 42.32 -36.15 -33.49
C SER A 4 42.89 -35.37 -32.31
N CYS A 5 42.43 -34.13 -32.14
CA CYS A 5 42.78 -33.31 -30.98
C CYS A 5 41.93 -33.71 -29.76
N VAL A 6 42.57 -33.82 -28.59
CA VAL A 6 41.90 -34.19 -27.33
C VAL A 6 41.30 -32.99 -26.58
N ALA A 7 41.67 -31.76 -26.98
CA ALA A 7 41.23 -30.51 -26.36
C ALA A 7 39.69 -30.38 -26.36
N PHE A 8 39.14 -29.87 -25.25
CA PHE A 8 37.70 -29.72 -25.07
C PHE A 8 37.09 -28.79 -26.14
N GLY A 9 36.10 -29.30 -26.87
CA GLY A 9 35.44 -28.55 -27.95
C GLY A 9 36.31 -28.26 -29.17
N CYS A 10 37.38 -29.04 -29.42
CA CYS A 10 38.16 -28.99 -30.66
C CYS A 10 37.76 -30.15 -31.59
N LEU A 11 37.46 -29.86 -32.85
CA LEU A 11 37.05 -30.86 -33.85
C LEU A 11 38.17 -31.27 -34.83
N ASN A 12 39.37 -30.70 -34.67
CA ASN A 12 40.48 -30.88 -35.60
C ASN A 12 40.96 -32.34 -35.67
N ARG A 13 41.05 -32.86 -36.90
CA ARG A 13 41.60 -34.18 -37.26
C ARG A 13 42.79 -33.99 -38.19
N PHE A 14 43.67 -34.99 -38.24
CA PHE A 14 44.80 -35.01 -39.15
C PHE A 14 44.34 -35.39 -40.56
N GLU A 15 44.67 -34.54 -41.52
CA GLU A 15 44.44 -34.72 -42.95
C GLU A 15 45.73 -34.32 -43.69
N PRO A 16 46.18 -35.06 -44.71
CA PRO A 16 47.34 -34.68 -45.52
C PRO A 16 47.16 -33.27 -46.13
N GLY A 17 48.24 -32.48 -46.16
CA GLY A 17 48.25 -31.14 -46.76
C GLY A 17 47.71 -29.99 -45.90
N LYS A 18 47.10 -30.23 -44.74
CA LYS A 18 46.68 -29.15 -43.81
C LYS A 18 47.83 -28.72 -42.88
N SER A 19 48.04 -27.42 -42.73
CA SER A 19 49.05 -26.78 -41.85
C SER A 19 48.78 -26.92 -40.33
N ILE A 20 48.06 -27.96 -39.90
CA ILE A 20 47.68 -28.23 -38.51
C ILE A 20 48.49 -29.42 -38.00
N HIS A 21 49.53 -29.14 -37.22
CA HIS A 21 50.43 -30.16 -36.70
C HIS A 21 49.93 -30.70 -35.36
N PHE A 22 50.12 -32.00 -35.11
CA PHE A 22 49.63 -32.70 -33.91
C PHE A 22 50.81 -33.15 -33.03
N PHE A 23 50.88 -32.64 -31.81
CA PHE A 23 51.94 -32.91 -30.84
C PHE A 23 51.57 -34.05 -29.90
N ARG A 24 52.57 -34.84 -29.50
CA ARG A 24 52.41 -35.91 -28.48
C ARG A 24 52.46 -35.30 -27.08
N PHE A 25 51.77 -35.91 -26.12
CA PHE A 25 51.97 -35.56 -24.70
C PHE A 25 53.41 -35.91 -24.27
N PRO A 26 54.05 -35.10 -23.43
CA PRO A 26 55.44 -35.30 -22.99
C PRO A 26 55.51 -36.33 -21.84
N ILE A 27 55.01 -37.55 -22.05
CA ILE A 27 54.76 -38.57 -21.00
C ILE A 27 56.00 -38.91 -20.14
N LYS A 28 57.22 -38.73 -20.66
CA LYS A 28 58.47 -38.89 -19.89
C LYS A 28 58.74 -37.77 -18.86
N ASN A 29 57.95 -36.70 -18.86
CA ASN A 29 58.00 -35.59 -17.92
C ASN A 29 56.61 -35.44 -17.29
N GLU A 30 56.49 -35.89 -16.04
CA GLU A 30 55.21 -35.92 -15.32
C GLU A 30 54.69 -34.52 -15.00
N GLU A 31 55.57 -33.58 -14.63
CA GLU A 31 55.18 -32.19 -14.32
C GLU A 31 54.57 -31.50 -15.54
N LEU A 32 55.24 -31.56 -16.69
CA LEU A 32 54.76 -30.95 -17.93
C LEU A 32 53.50 -31.65 -18.44
N THR A 33 53.41 -32.98 -18.28
CA THR A 33 52.18 -33.73 -18.58
C THR A 33 51.02 -33.30 -17.68
N ARG A 34 51.26 -33.10 -16.37
CA ARG A 34 50.27 -32.58 -15.41
C ARG A 34 49.82 -31.16 -15.77
N LEU A 35 50.74 -30.29 -16.21
CA LEU A 35 50.41 -28.95 -16.73
C LEU A 35 49.53 -29.02 -17.99
N TRP A 36 49.83 -29.91 -18.93
CA TRP A 36 49.01 -30.11 -20.15
C TRP A 36 47.61 -30.65 -19.82
N VAL A 37 47.48 -31.60 -18.89
CA VAL A 37 46.17 -32.11 -18.44
C VAL A 37 45.36 -31.02 -17.72
N ASN A 38 46.01 -30.27 -16.81
CA ASN A 38 45.39 -29.13 -16.12
C ASN A 38 44.93 -28.02 -17.07
N ALA A 39 45.62 -27.83 -18.19
CA ALA A 39 45.20 -26.88 -19.23
C ALA A 39 43.94 -27.34 -19.99
N ILE A 40 43.80 -28.64 -20.26
CA ILE A 40 42.65 -29.22 -20.98
C ILE A 40 41.39 -29.32 -20.12
N ARG A 41 41.52 -29.33 -18.78
CA ARG A 41 40.41 -29.26 -17.80
C ARG A 41 39.29 -30.31 -17.97
N ARG A 42 39.61 -31.46 -18.59
CA ARG A 42 38.67 -32.57 -18.80
C ARG A 42 38.68 -33.48 -17.56
N LYS A 43 37.55 -33.62 -16.88
CA LYS A 43 37.41 -34.56 -15.74
C LYS A 43 37.83 -35.96 -16.17
N ASN A 44 38.57 -36.64 -15.29
CA ASN A 44 39.01 -38.04 -15.41
C ASN A 44 39.75 -38.36 -16.72
N PHE A 45 40.51 -37.42 -17.28
CA PHE A 45 41.33 -37.65 -18.48
C PHE A 45 42.79 -37.98 -18.14
N ASN A 46 43.20 -39.22 -18.43
CA ASN A 46 44.59 -39.67 -18.37
C ASN A 46 45.16 -39.74 -19.81
N PRO A 47 46.27 -39.04 -20.13
CA PRO A 47 46.84 -39.04 -21.46
C PRO A 47 47.59 -40.35 -21.76
N THR A 48 47.39 -40.90 -22.96
CA THR A 48 48.10 -42.10 -23.43
C THR A 48 49.11 -41.75 -24.51
N GLN A 49 49.98 -42.69 -24.88
CA GLN A 49 50.93 -42.51 -25.99
C GLN A 49 50.28 -42.19 -27.34
N TRP A 50 48.96 -42.34 -27.47
CA TRP A 50 48.18 -41.99 -28.65
C TRP A 50 47.49 -40.62 -28.58
N SER A 51 47.32 -40.03 -27.39
CA SER A 51 46.71 -38.71 -27.20
C SER A 51 47.50 -37.59 -27.87
N ARG A 52 46.81 -36.63 -28.51
CA ARG A 52 47.43 -35.48 -29.21
C ARG A 52 46.73 -34.16 -28.92
N ILE A 53 47.48 -33.07 -29.07
CA ILE A 53 46.97 -31.70 -29.12
C ILE A 53 47.46 -31.08 -30.43
N CYS A 54 46.61 -30.33 -31.14
CA CYS A 54 47.01 -29.65 -32.36
C CYS A 54 47.56 -28.22 -32.12
N SER A 55 48.33 -27.72 -33.08
CA SER A 55 49.09 -26.44 -33.01
C SER A 55 48.28 -25.23 -32.56
N VAL A 56 46.98 -25.15 -32.90
CA VAL A 56 46.08 -24.02 -32.57
C VAL A 56 45.87 -23.79 -31.06
N HIS A 57 46.32 -24.69 -30.20
CA HIS A 57 46.23 -24.56 -28.74
C HIS A 57 47.48 -23.92 -28.10
N PHE A 58 48.50 -23.60 -28.90
CA PHE A 58 49.75 -22.97 -28.50
C PHE A 58 49.86 -21.58 -29.13
N THR A 59 50.64 -20.69 -28.51
CA THR A 59 50.95 -19.37 -29.07
C THR A 59 52.20 -19.44 -29.95
N GLU A 60 52.42 -18.44 -30.81
CA GLU A 60 53.64 -18.32 -31.63
C GLU A 60 54.92 -18.36 -30.77
N ASN A 61 54.85 -17.81 -29.55
CA ASN A 61 55.94 -17.82 -28.58
C ASN A 61 56.28 -19.21 -28.00
N ASP A 62 55.40 -20.20 -28.12
CA ASP A 62 55.63 -21.57 -27.62
C ASP A 62 56.46 -22.42 -28.58
N PHE A 63 56.65 -21.98 -29.83
CA PHE A 63 57.42 -22.70 -30.84
C PHE A 63 58.91 -22.28 -30.85
N MET A 64 59.78 -23.20 -31.27
CA MET A 64 61.18 -22.92 -31.59
C MET A 64 61.29 -22.36 -33.01
N ILE A 65 61.82 -21.15 -33.15
CA ILE A 65 62.20 -20.61 -34.46
C ILE A 65 63.37 -21.43 -34.99
N ARG A 66 63.21 -22.00 -36.19
CA ARG A 66 64.23 -22.78 -36.91
C ARG A 66 64.18 -22.39 -38.39
N PRO A 67 65.18 -21.67 -38.93
CA PRO A 67 65.25 -21.37 -40.36
C PRO A 67 65.23 -22.66 -41.20
N GLY A 68 64.42 -22.70 -42.26
CA GLY A 68 64.42 -23.79 -43.24
C GLY A 68 63.78 -25.12 -42.80
N ALA A 69 62.90 -25.15 -41.79
CA ALA A 69 62.25 -26.38 -41.34
C ALA A 69 60.70 -26.32 -41.37
N ASP A 70 60.09 -27.07 -42.29
CA ASP A 70 58.61 -27.12 -42.52
C ASP A 70 57.78 -27.64 -41.33
N ARG A 71 58.42 -28.22 -40.31
CA ARG A 71 57.73 -28.81 -39.16
C ARG A 71 57.99 -27.99 -37.88
N PRO A 72 56.99 -27.25 -37.36
CA PRO A 72 57.13 -26.52 -36.12
C PRO A 72 57.36 -27.48 -34.95
N LEU A 73 58.28 -27.11 -34.06
CA LEU A 73 58.60 -27.84 -32.82
C LEU A 73 58.31 -26.94 -31.62
N LEU A 74 57.71 -27.50 -30.57
CA LEU A 74 57.46 -26.80 -29.32
C LEU A 74 58.76 -26.65 -28.50
N LYS A 75 58.87 -25.55 -27.74
CA LYS A 75 59.90 -25.37 -26.71
C LYS A 75 59.71 -26.41 -25.59
N ILE A 76 60.80 -26.75 -24.90
CA ILE A 76 60.83 -27.81 -23.87
C ILE A 76 59.80 -27.57 -22.76
N ASN A 77 59.54 -26.31 -22.39
CA ASN A 77 58.58 -25.93 -21.34
C ASN A 77 57.24 -25.40 -21.89
N ALA A 78 56.91 -25.63 -23.16
CA ALA A 78 55.66 -25.15 -23.76
C ALA A 78 54.43 -25.83 -23.14
N VAL A 79 53.39 -25.04 -22.83
CA VAL A 79 52.12 -25.53 -22.27
C VAL A 79 50.97 -24.97 -23.11
N PRO A 80 50.01 -25.80 -23.57
CA PRO A 80 48.87 -25.30 -24.33
C PRO A 80 48.08 -24.31 -23.49
N SER A 81 47.79 -23.13 -24.06
CA SER A 81 47.20 -21.99 -23.37
C SER A 81 45.98 -21.42 -24.10
N VAL A 82 45.82 -21.73 -25.40
CA VAL A 82 44.77 -21.19 -26.25
C VAL A 82 43.60 -22.19 -26.33
N PHE A 83 42.51 -21.92 -25.61
CA PHE A 83 41.30 -22.74 -25.64
C PHE A 83 40.06 -21.86 -25.92
N PRO A 84 39.73 -21.59 -27.20
CA PRO A 84 38.63 -20.70 -27.57
C PRO A 84 37.27 -21.18 -27.04
N SER A 85 37.10 -22.50 -26.94
CA SER A 85 35.88 -23.17 -26.47
C SER A 85 35.63 -23.05 -24.96
N PHE A 86 36.56 -22.50 -24.18
CA PHE A 86 36.31 -22.15 -22.78
C PHE A 86 35.67 -20.76 -22.63
N PRO A 87 34.71 -20.58 -21.72
CA PRO A 87 34.18 -19.27 -21.38
C PRO A 87 35.28 -18.26 -21.01
N THR A 88 35.15 -17.02 -21.49
CA THR A 88 36.12 -15.90 -21.32
C THR A 88 36.55 -15.55 -19.89
N TYR A 89 36.00 -16.17 -18.85
CA TYR A 89 36.46 -16.05 -17.46
C TYR A 89 37.41 -17.19 -17.02
N TYR A 90 37.51 -18.27 -17.80
CA TYR A 90 38.51 -19.34 -17.66
C TYR A 90 39.70 -19.19 -18.62
N GLN A 91 39.63 -18.28 -19.60
CA GLN A 91 40.76 -17.93 -20.46
C GLN A 91 41.80 -17.14 -19.67
N SER A 92 43.08 -17.52 -19.76
CA SER A 92 44.17 -16.86 -19.03
C SER A 92 44.38 -15.43 -19.51
N LYS A 93 44.26 -14.45 -18.61
CA LYS A 93 44.46 -13.03 -18.93
C LYS A 93 45.96 -12.70 -18.94
N ASN A 94 46.48 -12.19 -20.05
CA ASN A 94 47.83 -11.64 -20.13
C ASN A 94 47.99 -10.49 -19.10
N LYS A 95 48.91 -10.67 -18.15
CA LYS A 95 49.23 -9.65 -17.14
C LYS A 95 49.95 -8.49 -17.85
N LYS A 96 49.33 -7.30 -17.91
CA LYS A 96 50.03 -6.08 -18.34
C LYS A 96 51.02 -5.63 -17.25
N PRO A 97 52.22 -5.14 -17.59
CA PRO A 97 53.16 -4.62 -16.60
C PRO A 97 52.57 -3.38 -15.89
N ARG A 98 52.93 -3.21 -14.62
CA ARG A 98 52.43 -2.14 -13.74
C ARG A 98 53.26 -0.87 -13.98
N LYS A 99 52.62 0.27 -14.24
CA LYS A 99 53.32 1.56 -14.30
C LYS A 99 53.83 1.96 -12.89
N PRO A 100 54.98 2.63 -12.78
CA PRO A 100 55.49 3.15 -11.50
C PRO A 100 54.59 4.28 -10.96
N PRO A 101 54.62 4.55 -9.64
CA PRO A 101 53.88 5.66 -9.03
C PRO A 101 54.51 7.00 -9.39
N ILE A 102 53.66 8.03 -9.58
CA ILE A 102 54.09 9.41 -9.83
C ILE A 102 54.10 10.17 -8.49
N LEU A 103 55.22 10.83 -8.19
CA LEU A 103 55.37 11.69 -7.02
C LEU A 103 54.47 12.95 -7.15
N ARG A 104 53.91 13.41 -6.04
CA ARG A 104 53.13 14.65 -5.97
C ARG A 104 54.05 15.80 -5.57
N THR A 105 54.35 16.71 -6.50
CA THR A 105 54.90 18.03 -6.17
C THR A 105 53.77 18.95 -5.74
N ILE A 106 53.99 19.74 -4.69
CA ILE A 106 53.06 20.80 -4.25
C ILE A 106 53.64 22.13 -4.69
N THR A 107 52.86 22.89 -5.46
CA THR A 107 53.10 24.33 -5.71
C THR A 107 51.75 25.03 -5.67
N ASN A 108 51.62 26.02 -4.78
CA ASN A 108 50.53 26.98 -4.84
C ASN A 108 50.83 27.97 -5.97
N GLU A 109 49.83 28.34 -6.76
CA GLU A 109 49.49 29.74 -7.11
C GLU A 109 48.35 29.77 -8.14
N VAL A 110 47.68 30.92 -8.24
CA VAL A 110 46.53 31.15 -9.15
C VAL A 110 46.77 32.42 -9.94
N PRO A 111 46.85 32.33 -11.28
CA PRO A 111 46.45 33.43 -12.16
C PRO A 111 45.14 33.15 -12.90
N ILE A 112 44.44 34.23 -13.25
CA ILE A 112 43.22 34.28 -14.05
C ILE A 112 43.62 34.66 -15.51
N PRO A 113 42.90 34.23 -16.56
CA PRO A 113 43.47 34.14 -17.91
C PRO A 113 43.32 35.39 -18.78
N ALA A 114 44.21 35.51 -19.77
CA ALA A 114 43.99 36.14 -21.08
C ALA A 114 43.91 34.99 -22.11
N ASP A 115 42.85 34.87 -22.92
CA ASP A 115 42.52 35.63 -24.14
C ASP A 115 43.34 35.21 -25.36
N GLU A 116 42.65 34.70 -26.40
CA GLU A 116 42.87 35.17 -27.77
C GLU A 116 41.63 34.94 -28.66
N SER A 117 41.54 35.73 -29.73
CA SER A 117 40.32 36.12 -30.45
C SER A 117 40.00 35.27 -31.70
N ASN A 118 38.76 35.40 -32.20
CA ASN A 118 38.30 35.24 -33.60
C ASN A 118 36.75 35.36 -33.63
N VAL A 119 36.05 36.14 -34.46
CA VAL A 119 36.39 36.91 -35.69
C VAL A 119 35.51 38.19 -35.79
N ASP A 120 36.03 39.23 -36.46
CA ASP A 120 35.40 40.43 -37.09
C ASP A 120 34.38 41.35 -36.36
N ASN A 121 34.90 42.50 -35.92
CA ASN A 121 34.64 43.84 -36.48
C ASN A 121 33.32 44.13 -37.23
N THR A 122 32.58 45.13 -36.72
CA THR A 122 32.38 46.39 -37.48
C THR A 122 32.20 47.56 -36.49
N CYS A 123 33.06 48.57 -36.58
CA CYS A 123 32.91 49.84 -35.84
C CYS A 123 31.86 50.74 -36.55
N LEU A 124 31.38 51.89 -36.05
CA LEU A 124 31.87 52.93 -35.13
C LEU A 124 30.65 53.39 -34.24
N GLU A 125 30.54 54.44 -33.39
CA GLU A 125 31.33 55.57 -32.81
C GLU A 125 30.43 56.19 -31.68
N VAL A 126 30.76 57.15 -30.79
CA VAL A 126 31.98 57.91 -30.42
C VAL A 126 31.87 58.44 -28.94
N ASP A 127 33.01 58.71 -28.30
CA ASP A 127 33.35 59.71 -27.25
C ASP A 127 32.58 60.01 -25.92
N ASN A 128 33.44 60.21 -24.89
CA ASN A 128 33.50 61.28 -23.88
C ASN A 128 32.58 61.37 -22.64
N THR A 129 33.11 60.76 -21.57
CA THR A 129 33.40 61.36 -20.23
C THR A 129 32.28 61.71 -19.22
N PRO A 130 32.56 61.68 -17.89
CA PRO A 130 31.53 61.78 -16.84
C PRO A 130 31.65 63.00 -15.90
N THR A 131 30.54 63.44 -15.30
CA THR A 131 30.56 64.29 -14.09
C THR A 131 29.32 64.11 -13.19
N PHE A 132 29.60 63.93 -11.89
CA PHE A 132 28.84 64.30 -10.69
C PHE A 132 27.42 63.74 -10.39
N THR A 133 27.37 63.10 -9.21
CA THR A 133 26.34 63.12 -8.14
C THR A 133 24.88 63.46 -8.46
N ASP A 134 23.98 62.62 -7.95
CA ASP A 134 23.20 63.04 -6.78
C ASP A 134 22.82 61.85 -5.87
N VAL A 135 22.42 62.15 -4.63
CA VAL A 135 21.95 61.16 -3.65
C VAL A 135 20.44 61.29 -3.50
N GLU A 136 19.67 60.23 -3.75
CA GLU A 136 18.48 59.95 -2.92
C GLU A 136 17.85 58.54 -3.07
N VAL A 137 17.06 58.20 -2.04
CA VAL A 137 15.97 57.20 -1.95
C VAL A 137 16.22 55.73 -2.33
N GLN A 138 15.94 54.85 -1.37
CA GLN A 138 15.81 53.40 -1.58
C GLN A 138 14.65 53.05 -2.53
N THR A 139 14.94 52.36 -3.64
CA THR A 139 13.95 51.51 -4.33
C THR A 139 14.51 50.10 -4.59
N SER A 140 13.62 49.13 -4.80
CA SER A 140 13.95 47.70 -4.65
C SER A 140 14.70 47.08 -5.84
N ASN A 141 15.54 46.08 -5.55
CA ASN A 141 16.46 45.36 -6.48
C ASN A 141 15.83 44.79 -7.77
N THR A 142 15.59 45.64 -8.77
CA THR A 142 15.13 45.29 -10.13
C THR A 142 16.16 44.53 -10.97
N TYR A 143 17.45 44.66 -10.67
CA TYR A 143 18.51 43.90 -11.36
C TYR A 143 18.28 42.38 -11.32
N THR A 144 17.69 41.84 -10.25
CA THR A 144 17.45 40.39 -10.17
C THR A 144 16.33 39.93 -11.10
N THR A 145 15.30 40.74 -11.34
CA THR A 145 14.20 40.38 -12.25
C THR A 145 14.66 40.43 -13.69
N GLU A 146 15.46 41.42 -14.10
CA GLU A 146 15.94 41.48 -15.49
C GLU A 146 16.89 40.33 -15.83
N VAL A 147 17.85 39.99 -14.95
CA VAL A 147 18.73 38.82 -15.16
C VAL A 147 17.93 37.50 -15.16
N LYS A 148 16.91 37.38 -14.30
CA LYS A 148 15.98 36.23 -14.34
C LYS A 148 15.19 36.19 -15.66
N LEU A 149 14.74 37.33 -16.18
CA LEU A 149 14.03 37.45 -17.46
C LEU A 149 14.94 37.12 -18.64
N ARG A 150 16.15 37.68 -18.74
CA ARG A 150 17.14 37.34 -19.78
C ARG A 150 17.50 35.84 -19.76
N ARG A 151 17.70 35.24 -18.57
CA ARG A 151 17.89 33.79 -18.42
C ARG A 151 16.64 32.99 -18.85
N ARG A 152 15.43 33.46 -18.52
CA ARG A 152 14.16 32.82 -18.92
C ARG A 152 13.90 32.93 -20.42
N ILE A 153 14.24 34.05 -21.06
CA ILE A 153 14.19 34.25 -22.51
C ILE A 153 15.21 33.33 -23.21
N LYS A 154 16.45 33.22 -22.71
CA LYS A 154 17.43 32.24 -23.23
C LYS A 154 16.92 30.81 -23.11
N SER A 155 16.36 30.43 -21.95
CA SER A 155 15.73 29.12 -21.73
C SER A 155 14.52 28.87 -22.65
N LEU A 156 13.68 29.88 -22.91
CA LEU A 156 12.53 29.78 -23.81
C LEU A 156 12.95 29.69 -25.28
N ARG A 157 13.95 30.47 -25.72
CA ARG A 157 14.56 30.38 -27.07
C ARG A 157 15.23 29.02 -27.29
N GLU A 158 15.91 28.49 -26.28
CA GLU A 158 16.43 27.11 -26.32
C GLU A 158 15.32 26.06 -26.37
N LYS A 159 14.26 26.19 -25.54
CA LYS A 159 13.09 25.29 -25.58
C LYS A 159 12.39 25.35 -26.93
N LEU A 160 12.30 26.53 -27.55
CA LEU A 160 11.84 26.70 -28.92
C LEU A 160 12.77 25.98 -29.89
N ARG A 161 14.07 26.28 -29.94
CA ARG A 161 15.02 25.61 -30.86
C ARG A 161 15.01 24.08 -30.69
N ARG A 162 14.90 23.57 -29.46
CA ARG A 162 14.76 22.13 -29.17
C ARG A 162 13.40 21.58 -29.63
N LYS A 163 12.29 22.33 -29.50
CA LYS A 163 11.00 21.98 -30.09
C LYS A 163 11.05 21.99 -31.63
N THR A 164 11.55 23.04 -32.27
CA THR A 164 11.69 23.15 -33.72
C THR A 164 12.56 22.02 -34.27
N ASN A 165 13.71 21.72 -33.66
CA ASN A 165 14.52 20.59 -34.08
C ASN A 165 13.83 19.23 -33.85
N LYS A 166 13.01 19.06 -32.80
CA LYS A 166 12.18 17.85 -32.58
C LYS A 166 11.06 17.75 -33.63
N ILE A 167 10.43 18.86 -33.99
CA ILE A 167 9.42 18.98 -35.05
C ILE A 167 10.02 18.63 -36.41
N ASN A 168 11.16 19.23 -36.78
CA ASN A 168 11.82 18.98 -38.07
C ASN A 168 12.27 17.50 -38.19
N ASN A 169 12.88 16.92 -37.15
CA ASN A 169 13.21 15.50 -37.13
C ASN A 169 11.98 14.59 -37.22
N MET A 170 10.84 15.00 -36.62
CA MET A 170 9.59 14.25 -36.70
C MET A 170 8.93 14.39 -38.08
N ALA A 171 8.99 15.58 -38.68
CA ALA A 171 8.55 15.84 -40.05
C ALA A 171 9.37 15.04 -41.06
N ASP A 172 10.69 14.96 -40.91
CA ASP A 172 11.54 14.10 -41.76
C ASP A 172 11.26 12.60 -41.56
N LEU A 173 10.93 12.17 -40.34
CA LEU A 173 10.52 10.79 -40.08
C LEU A 173 9.18 10.48 -40.77
N ILE A 174 8.21 11.39 -40.65
CA ILE A 174 6.90 11.31 -41.32
C ILE A 174 7.07 11.34 -42.85
N LYS A 175 7.93 12.21 -43.38
CA LYS A 175 8.25 12.31 -44.82
C LYS A 175 8.90 11.00 -45.33
N LYS A 176 9.75 10.36 -44.53
CA LYS A 176 10.32 9.03 -44.82
C LYS A 176 9.32 7.87 -44.72
N LEU A 177 8.20 8.05 -44.02
CA LEU A 177 7.08 7.08 -43.99
C LEU A 177 6.08 7.32 -45.12
N LYS A 178 5.78 8.60 -45.44
CA LYS A 178 4.99 9.02 -46.60
C LYS A 178 5.63 8.56 -47.91
N ASN A 179 6.94 8.76 -48.08
CA ASN A 179 7.71 8.27 -49.22
C ASN A 179 7.84 6.73 -49.30
N LYS A 180 7.21 5.99 -48.37
CA LYS A 180 7.08 4.52 -48.39
C LYS A 180 5.62 4.04 -48.42
N GLY A 181 4.64 4.95 -48.55
CA GLY A 181 3.23 4.60 -48.76
C GLY A 181 2.54 3.91 -47.57
N HIS A 182 2.99 4.13 -46.33
CA HIS A 182 2.52 3.36 -45.17
C HIS A 182 1.45 4.03 -44.27
N ILE A 183 1.14 5.32 -44.43
CA ILE A 183 0.22 6.07 -43.55
C ILE A 183 -0.50 7.17 -44.36
N ASP A 184 -1.79 7.38 -44.09
CA ASP A 184 -2.59 8.47 -44.67
C ASP A 184 -2.77 9.68 -43.72
N LEU A 185 -3.18 10.83 -44.26
CA LEU A 185 -3.14 12.14 -43.62
C LEU A 185 -4.04 12.25 -42.37
N GLU A 186 -5.22 11.63 -42.37
CA GLU A 186 -6.10 11.60 -41.19
C GLU A 186 -5.50 10.74 -40.06
N GLN A 187 -4.98 9.57 -40.42
CA GLN A 187 -4.35 8.62 -39.48
C GLN A 187 -3.17 9.26 -38.74
N GLN A 188 -2.38 10.07 -39.46
CA GLN A 188 -1.29 10.87 -38.89
C GLN A 188 -1.77 11.82 -37.79
N ASN A 189 -2.88 12.54 -38.01
CA ASN A 189 -3.40 13.52 -37.06
C ASN A 189 -4.04 12.85 -35.82
N VAL A 190 -4.72 11.71 -36.00
CA VAL A 190 -5.26 10.91 -34.89
C VAL A 190 -4.14 10.40 -33.97
N ILE A 191 -3.01 9.96 -34.53
CA ILE A 191 -1.87 9.45 -33.75
C ILE A 191 -1.13 10.60 -33.01
N LEU A 192 -0.98 11.76 -33.65
CA LEU A 192 -0.23 12.88 -33.05
C LEU A 192 -1.00 13.62 -31.94
N ASN A 193 -2.32 13.68 -32.01
CA ASN A 193 -3.12 14.44 -31.04
C ASN A 193 -3.56 13.64 -29.79
N ASN A 194 -3.65 12.30 -29.87
CA ASN A 194 -4.29 11.48 -28.82
C ASN A 194 -3.32 10.68 -27.92
N PHE A 195 -2.02 10.61 -28.23
CA PHE A 195 -1.10 9.68 -27.55
C PHE A 195 -0.02 10.37 -26.69
N ASN A 196 0.03 10.02 -25.41
CA ASN A 196 1.06 10.43 -24.46
C ASN A 196 2.47 9.95 -24.88
N ASP A 197 3.54 10.65 -24.44
CA ASP A 197 4.94 10.31 -24.73
C ASP A 197 5.28 8.81 -24.47
N SER A 198 4.67 8.18 -23.46
CA SER A 198 4.85 6.76 -23.14
C SER A 198 4.34 5.80 -24.22
N VAL A 199 3.27 6.17 -24.93
CA VAL A 199 2.71 5.40 -26.05
C VAL A 199 3.52 5.67 -27.32
N ILE A 200 4.01 6.89 -27.51
CA ILE A 200 4.93 7.23 -28.60
C ILE A 200 6.23 6.41 -28.47
N ASP A 201 6.76 6.21 -27.27
CA ASP A 201 7.92 5.34 -27.04
C ASP A 201 7.63 3.84 -27.22
N LEU A 202 6.39 3.39 -26.98
CA LEU A 202 5.95 2.04 -27.35
C LEU A 202 5.92 1.85 -28.88
N PHE A 203 5.35 2.78 -29.64
CA PHE A 203 5.39 2.74 -31.11
C PHE A 203 6.82 2.77 -31.66
N LYS A 204 7.73 3.57 -31.06
CA LYS A 204 9.17 3.55 -31.38
C LYS A 204 9.84 2.22 -31.01
N ASN A 205 9.37 1.51 -29.98
CA ASN A 205 9.87 0.18 -29.63
C ASN A 205 9.48 -0.83 -30.72
N GLU A 206 8.20 -0.89 -31.08
CA GLU A 206 7.69 -1.81 -32.09
C GLU A 206 8.37 -1.56 -33.44
N SER A 207 8.36 -0.33 -33.95
CA SER A 207 9.03 0.04 -35.21
C SER A 207 10.53 -0.33 -35.27
N LYS A 208 11.20 -0.47 -34.12
CA LYS A 208 12.63 -0.85 -34.03
C LYS A 208 12.87 -2.34 -33.78
N ASN A 209 11.89 -3.09 -33.29
CA ASN A 209 12.06 -4.45 -32.77
C ASN A 209 11.10 -5.50 -33.37
N SER A 210 10.03 -5.10 -34.07
CA SER A 210 9.07 -5.99 -34.73
C SER A 210 9.78 -6.98 -35.66
N ASN A 211 10.56 -6.47 -36.61
CA ASN A 211 11.26 -7.22 -37.66
C ASN A 211 12.54 -7.91 -37.13
N LYS A 212 12.65 -8.16 -35.82
CA LYS A 212 13.81 -8.77 -35.17
C LYS A 212 13.37 -9.93 -34.29
N THR A 213 13.79 -11.14 -34.65
CA THR A 213 13.58 -12.37 -33.87
C THR A 213 14.45 -12.40 -32.61
N THR A 214 15.68 -11.88 -32.69
CA THR A 214 16.64 -11.84 -31.57
C THR A 214 17.31 -10.45 -31.44
N GLY A 215 18.11 -10.23 -30.40
CA GLY A 215 18.96 -9.03 -30.27
C GLY A 215 18.23 -7.69 -30.04
N ARG A 216 16.92 -7.72 -29.74
CA ARG A 216 16.07 -6.54 -29.47
C ARG A 216 16.69 -5.61 -28.40
N ARG A 217 16.63 -4.30 -28.63
CA ARG A 217 17.17 -3.27 -27.71
C ARG A 217 16.05 -2.37 -27.19
N TYR A 218 16.09 -2.05 -25.90
CA TYR A 218 15.03 -1.35 -25.17
C TYR A 218 15.55 -0.06 -24.52
N THR A 219 14.79 1.03 -24.61
CA THR A 219 15.07 2.31 -23.93
C THR A 219 14.86 2.18 -22.41
N LYS A 220 15.33 3.14 -21.61
CA LYS A 220 15.18 3.07 -20.13
C LYS A 220 13.69 3.07 -19.74
N GLU A 221 12.91 3.84 -20.47
CA GLU A 221 11.48 4.06 -20.37
C GLU A 221 10.74 2.76 -20.73
N MET A 222 11.11 2.11 -21.84
CA MET A 222 10.53 0.82 -22.26
C MET A 222 10.87 -0.31 -21.28
N LYS A 223 12.08 -0.33 -20.72
CA LYS A 223 12.43 -1.27 -19.64
C LYS A 223 11.62 -1.00 -18.37
N GLN A 224 11.43 0.27 -18.00
CA GLN A 224 10.65 0.66 -16.83
C GLN A 224 9.16 0.32 -17.02
N LEU A 225 8.60 0.47 -18.23
CA LEU A 225 7.26 0.01 -18.60
C LEU A 225 7.15 -1.52 -18.49
N ALA A 226 8.09 -2.26 -19.08
CA ALA A 226 8.12 -3.72 -19.01
C ALA A 226 8.21 -4.25 -17.57
N LEU A 227 9.10 -3.65 -16.76
CA LEU A 227 9.18 -3.89 -15.31
C LEU A 227 7.84 -3.60 -14.61
N THR A 228 7.14 -2.52 -14.96
CA THR A 228 5.84 -2.16 -14.37
C THR A 228 4.76 -3.19 -14.69
N LEU A 229 4.66 -3.59 -15.96
CA LEU A 229 3.62 -4.50 -16.43
C LEU A 229 3.85 -5.94 -15.89
N HIS A 230 5.09 -6.42 -15.92
CA HIS A 230 5.48 -7.69 -15.30
C HIS A 230 5.32 -7.67 -13.77
N TYR A 231 5.56 -6.52 -13.13
CA TYR A 231 5.33 -6.35 -11.70
C TYR A 231 3.84 -6.41 -11.35
N TYR A 232 2.95 -5.78 -12.12
CA TYR A 232 1.51 -5.88 -11.88
C TYR A 232 0.95 -7.29 -12.15
N SER A 233 1.31 -7.92 -13.27
CA SER A 233 0.87 -9.29 -13.59
C SER A 233 1.78 -9.95 -14.63
N PRO A 234 2.54 -11.00 -14.26
CA PRO A 234 3.32 -11.78 -15.22
C PRO A 234 2.46 -12.44 -16.31
N LYS A 235 1.21 -12.83 -15.99
CA LYS A 235 0.26 -13.37 -16.99
C LYS A 235 -0.13 -12.31 -18.02
N ALA A 236 -0.54 -11.12 -17.58
CA ALA A 236 -0.87 -10.02 -18.48
C ALA A 236 0.36 -9.54 -19.28
N TYR A 237 1.55 -9.55 -18.67
CA TYR A 237 2.81 -9.26 -19.35
C TYR A 237 3.11 -10.26 -20.47
N ASN A 238 2.95 -11.56 -20.21
CA ASN A 238 3.17 -12.60 -21.22
C ASN A 238 2.13 -12.51 -22.36
N PHE A 239 0.87 -12.18 -22.06
CA PHE A 239 -0.15 -11.87 -23.07
C PHE A 239 0.22 -10.62 -23.89
N CYS A 240 0.55 -9.50 -23.25
CA CYS A 240 1.00 -8.30 -23.97
C CYS A 240 2.28 -8.54 -24.78
N ARG A 241 3.09 -9.56 -24.44
CA ARG A 241 4.28 -9.97 -25.19
C ARG A 241 3.97 -10.79 -26.46
N THR A 242 2.75 -11.32 -26.64
CA THR A 242 2.34 -11.88 -27.95
C THR A 242 1.96 -10.78 -28.94
N ILE A 243 1.45 -9.65 -28.44
CA ILE A 243 0.99 -8.49 -29.22
C ILE A 243 2.13 -7.47 -29.46
N LEU A 244 2.98 -7.26 -28.47
CA LEU A 244 4.03 -6.22 -28.45
C LEU A 244 5.42 -6.82 -28.28
N SER A 245 6.44 -6.14 -28.80
CA SER A 245 7.84 -6.52 -28.76
C SER A 245 8.45 -6.28 -27.37
N LEU A 246 7.94 -6.96 -26.35
CA LEU A 246 8.38 -6.84 -24.97
C LEU A 246 9.61 -7.71 -24.65
N PRO A 247 10.45 -7.31 -23.66
CA PRO A 247 11.55 -8.11 -23.14
C PRO A 247 11.14 -9.53 -22.68
N HIS A 248 12.07 -10.48 -22.67
CA HIS A 248 11.83 -11.77 -22.01
C HIS A 248 11.76 -11.60 -20.48
N PRO A 249 10.92 -12.35 -19.73
CA PRO A 249 10.93 -12.33 -18.26
C PRO A 249 12.33 -12.54 -17.65
N SER A 250 13.17 -13.43 -18.21
CA SER A 250 14.57 -13.61 -17.76
C SER A 250 15.42 -12.34 -17.91
N SER A 251 15.12 -11.47 -18.89
CA SER A 251 15.78 -10.16 -18.99
C SER A 251 15.35 -9.24 -17.84
N ILE A 252 14.08 -9.28 -17.44
CA ILE A 252 13.57 -8.56 -16.27
C ILE A 252 14.25 -9.08 -15.00
N THR A 253 14.33 -10.40 -14.79
CA THR A 253 15.07 -11.00 -13.66
C THR A 253 16.53 -10.55 -13.63
N ASN A 254 17.20 -10.50 -14.78
CA ASN A 254 18.59 -10.02 -14.89
C ASN A 254 18.75 -8.50 -14.70
N TRP A 255 17.66 -7.71 -14.76
CA TRP A 255 17.68 -6.29 -14.44
C TRP A 255 17.37 -6.01 -12.97
N THR A 256 16.60 -6.89 -12.31
CA THR A 256 16.31 -6.80 -10.87
C THR A 256 17.35 -7.51 -10.01
N SER A 257 18.16 -8.42 -10.58
CA SER A 257 19.11 -9.25 -9.82
C SER A 257 20.13 -8.43 -9.00
N SER A 258 20.55 -7.26 -9.50
CA SER A 258 21.56 -6.38 -8.90
C SER A 258 21.13 -5.64 -7.64
N VAL A 259 19.85 -5.70 -7.23
CA VAL A 259 19.37 -5.15 -5.97
C VAL A 259 19.60 -6.12 -4.82
N ASN A 260 20.29 -5.71 -3.76
CA ASN A 260 20.38 -6.51 -2.55
C ASN A 260 19.04 -6.50 -1.79
N ALA A 261 18.67 -7.62 -1.18
CA ALA A 261 17.48 -7.77 -0.35
C ALA A 261 17.64 -8.91 0.68
N GLU A 262 18.88 -9.24 1.06
CA GLU A 262 19.17 -10.20 2.13
C GLU A 262 18.75 -9.67 3.52
N PRO A 263 18.58 -10.56 4.52
CA PRO A 263 18.26 -10.15 5.89
C PRO A 263 19.26 -9.15 6.49
N GLY A 264 18.76 -8.23 7.31
CA GLY A 264 19.50 -7.11 7.87
C GLY A 264 18.96 -5.74 7.43
N PHE A 265 19.73 -4.68 7.67
CA PHE A 265 19.36 -3.30 7.34
C PHE A 265 19.83 -2.90 5.93
N PHE A 266 18.92 -2.41 5.09
CA PHE A 266 19.21 -2.04 3.70
C PHE A 266 19.94 -0.69 3.59
N GLN A 267 21.28 -0.72 3.53
CA GLN A 267 22.14 0.48 3.48
C GLN A 267 21.83 1.41 2.29
N GLU A 268 21.33 0.87 1.18
CA GLU A 268 20.91 1.64 0.01
C GLU A 268 19.67 2.52 0.29
N VAL A 269 18.78 2.11 1.22
CA VAL A 269 17.61 2.90 1.62
C VAL A 269 18.06 4.13 2.41
N PHE A 270 18.97 3.96 3.36
CA PHE A 270 19.63 5.04 4.08
C PHE A 270 20.39 5.99 3.14
N THR A 271 21.10 5.42 2.15
CA THR A 271 21.81 6.19 1.11
C THR A 271 20.85 6.98 0.21
N PHE A 272 19.67 6.42 -0.11
CA PHE A 272 18.62 7.12 -0.86
C PHE A 272 18.03 8.28 -0.06
N ILE A 273 17.71 8.07 1.23
CA ILE A 273 17.18 9.11 2.12
C ILE A 273 18.14 10.31 2.15
N LYS A 274 19.44 10.08 2.34
CA LYS A 274 20.49 11.13 2.38
C LYS A 274 20.62 11.94 1.08
N LYS A 275 20.12 11.43 -0.04
CA LYS A 275 20.26 11.98 -1.39
C LYS A 275 18.98 12.62 -1.93
N SER A 276 17.82 12.16 -1.45
CA SER A 276 16.52 12.41 -2.09
C SER A 276 15.51 13.18 -1.23
N ILE A 277 15.75 13.32 0.08
CA ILE A 277 14.81 13.95 1.02
C ILE A 277 15.45 15.23 1.61
N PRO A 278 14.73 16.37 1.69
CA PRO A 278 15.26 17.60 2.26
C PRO A 278 15.34 17.54 3.81
N PRO A 279 16.22 18.33 4.46
CA PRO A 279 16.38 18.30 5.92
C PRO A 279 15.13 18.66 6.75
N GLU A 280 14.16 19.32 6.12
CA GLU A 280 12.84 19.68 6.66
C GLU A 280 11.92 18.44 6.80
N ASP A 281 12.06 17.46 5.91
CA ASP A 281 11.30 16.19 5.91
C ASP A 281 12.03 15.06 6.68
N TYR A 282 13.12 15.38 7.39
CA TYR A 282 13.90 14.41 8.16
C TYR A 282 13.26 14.02 9.50
N ASP A 283 12.10 14.53 9.89
CA ASP A 283 11.29 14.02 11.02
C ASP A 283 10.59 12.70 10.67
N CYS A 284 11.46 11.77 10.34
CA CYS A 284 11.21 10.40 10.00
C CYS A 284 11.33 9.54 11.26
N ASN A 285 10.94 8.29 11.06
CA ASN A 285 10.20 7.56 12.04
C ASN A 285 10.00 6.13 11.39
N LEU A 286 10.10 5.03 12.16
CA LEU A 286 10.28 3.57 11.88
C LEU A 286 9.09 2.65 12.34
N VAL A 287 8.74 1.50 11.78
CA VAL A 287 7.65 0.63 12.28
C VAL A 287 8.10 -0.80 12.05
N PHE A 288 7.73 -1.69 12.96
CA PHE A 288 7.89 -3.12 12.74
C PHE A 288 6.64 -3.91 13.08
N ASP A 289 6.67 -5.16 12.65
CA ASP A 289 5.73 -6.21 12.98
C ASP A 289 6.37 -7.53 12.49
N ALA A 290 5.89 -8.66 13.01
CA ALA A 290 6.29 -9.99 12.56
C ALA A 290 5.22 -10.56 11.63
N VAL A 291 5.61 -10.94 10.41
CA VAL A 291 4.69 -11.60 9.47
C VAL A 291 5.00 -13.08 9.39
N ALA A 292 4.05 -13.91 9.83
CA ALA A 292 4.13 -15.37 9.68
C ALA A 292 4.35 -15.74 8.20
N ILE A 293 5.33 -16.64 8.00
CA ILE A 293 5.76 -17.18 6.71
C ILE A 293 5.64 -18.71 6.70
N ARG A 294 5.60 -19.30 5.51
CA ARG A 294 5.60 -20.75 5.34
C ARG A 294 7.00 -21.31 5.59
N LYS A 295 7.15 -22.08 6.67
CA LYS A 295 8.34 -22.90 6.92
C LYS A 295 8.67 -23.73 5.67
N LYS A 296 9.87 -23.55 5.12
CA LYS A 296 10.42 -24.37 4.05
C LYS A 296 11.92 -24.08 3.88
N ILE A 297 12.75 -25.09 4.07
CA ILE A 297 14.17 -25.04 3.71
C ILE A 297 14.31 -25.17 2.18
N ILE A 298 15.15 -24.32 1.58
CA ILE A 298 15.39 -24.22 0.14
C ILE A 298 16.90 -23.97 -0.09
N TYR A 299 17.55 -24.84 -0.85
CA TYR A 299 18.94 -24.65 -1.27
C TYR A 299 19.04 -23.59 -2.40
N ASP A 300 19.82 -22.53 -2.18
CA ASP A 300 20.10 -21.48 -3.18
C ASP A 300 21.46 -21.74 -3.85
N SER A 301 21.43 -22.47 -4.95
CA SER A 301 22.62 -22.90 -5.71
C SER A 301 23.47 -21.77 -6.31
N ASN A 302 23.00 -20.51 -6.24
CA ASN A 302 23.79 -19.34 -6.65
C ASN A 302 24.71 -18.83 -5.52
N HIS A 303 24.39 -19.18 -4.28
CA HIS A 303 25.05 -18.70 -3.06
C HIS A 303 25.56 -19.84 -2.16
N ASP A 304 25.39 -21.10 -2.58
CA ASP A 304 25.83 -22.33 -1.90
C ASP A 304 25.41 -22.38 -0.41
N ARG A 305 24.12 -22.12 -0.16
CA ARG A 305 23.54 -22.10 1.20
C ARG A 305 22.08 -22.55 1.23
N PHE A 306 21.66 -23.00 2.41
CA PHE A 306 20.25 -23.27 2.71
C PHE A 306 19.56 -22.00 3.23
N LEU A 307 18.49 -21.59 2.56
CA LEU A 307 17.56 -20.55 3.01
C LEU A 307 16.38 -21.22 3.72
N GLY A 308 15.83 -20.60 4.77
CA GLY A 308 14.69 -21.14 5.51
C GLY A 308 14.94 -21.29 7.02
N TYR A 309 16.18 -21.14 7.46
CA TYR A 309 16.56 -20.99 8.86
C TYR A 309 16.45 -19.53 9.33
N CYS A 310 16.50 -19.31 10.65
CA CYS A 310 16.51 -17.99 11.28
C CYS A 310 17.79 -17.20 10.94
N ASP A 311 17.62 -16.15 10.14
CA ASP A 311 18.68 -15.26 9.67
C ASP A 311 18.38 -13.82 10.14
N PHE A 312 19.26 -13.28 11.00
CA PHE A 312 19.15 -11.93 11.57
C PHE A 312 20.04 -10.91 10.83
N GLY A 313 20.56 -11.28 9.65
CA GLY A 313 21.65 -10.58 8.98
C GLY A 313 23.00 -10.85 9.65
N ASN A 314 23.93 -9.91 9.54
CA ASN A 314 25.30 -9.98 10.12
C ASN A 314 25.33 -9.88 11.67
N ILE A 315 24.26 -10.29 12.36
CA ILE A 315 24.12 -10.24 13.82
C ILE A 315 24.10 -11.69 14.32
N GLN A 316 25.12 -12.08 15.09
CA GLN A 316 25.19 -13.41 15.68
C GLN A 316 24.16 -13.53 16.80
N VAL A 317 23.35 -14.59 16.72
CA VAL A 317 22.33 -15.00 17.70
C VAL A 317 22.38 -16.53 17.76
N GLU A 318 22.20 -17.11 18.95
CA GLU A 318 22.49 -18.53 19.24
C GLU A 318 21.53 -19.54 18.55
N SER A 319 20.55 -19.09 17.77
CA SER A 319 19.44 -19.90 17.23
C SER A 319 19.46 -20.11 15.70
N GLN A 320 20.62 -19.98 15.05
CA GLN A 320 20.75 -20.03 13.58
C GLN A 320 20.34 -21.34 12.90
N GLU A 321 20.21 -22.47 13.62
CA GLU A 321 19.75 -23.76 13.06
C GLU A 321 18.22 -23.96 13.14
N THR A 322 17.48 -23.01 13.70
CA THR A 322 16.01 -23.12 13.82
C THR A 322 15.29 -22.69 12.53
N GLU A 323 14.21 -23.39 12.14
CA GLU A 323 13.40 -23.00 10.98
C GLU A 323 12.69 -21.66 11.19
N ALA A 324 12.82 -20.73 10.23
CA ALA A 324 12.16 -19.43 10.26
C ALA A 324 10.63 -19.58 10.11
N THR A 325 9.90 -19.16 11.14
CA THR A 325 8.43 -19.20 11.22
C THR A 325 7.77 -17.87 10.85
N GLU A 326 8.49 -16.76 11.00
CA GLU A 326 8.04 -15.41 10.74
C GLU A 326 9.21 -14.55 10.21
N ALA A 327 8.87 -13.47 9.51
CA ALA A 327 9.82 -12.45 9.07
C ALA A 327 9.55 -11.15 9.84
N LEU A 328 10.54 -10.70 10.62
CA LEU A 328 10.50 -9.41 11.30
C LEU A 328 10.92 -8.30 10.32
N VAL A 329 10.06 -7.30 10.08
CA VAL A 329 10.35 -6.24 9.10
C VAL A 329 10.41 -4.88 9.78
N PHE A 330 11.53 -4.17 9.59
CA PHE A 330 11.69 -2.77 9.97
C PHE A 330 11.43 -1.88 8.75
N MET A 331 10.57 -0.86 8.87
CA MET A 331 10.13 0.01 7.77
C MET A 331 10.10 1.48 8.23
N LEU A 332 10.63 2.46 7.49
CA LEU A 332 10.54 3.88 7.89
C LEU A 332 9.14 4.50 7.57
N VAL A 333 8.15 4.16 8.42
CA VAL A 333 6.88 4.87 8.78
C VAL A 333 6.75 4.77 10.32
N CYS A 334 5.85 5.39 11.11
CA CYS A 334 6.42 6.31 12.12
C CYS A 334 6.20 6.20 13.68
N LEU A 335 7.09 5.88 14.70
CA LEU A 335 8.42 5.21 14.88
C LEU A 335 8.33 3.87 15.70
N ASN A 336 9.43 3.22 16.17
CA ASN A 336 9.58 1.75 16.43
C ASN A 336 10.42 1.24 17.66
N VAL A 337 10.65 -0.10 17.80
CA VAL A 337 10.23 -0.90 18.99
C VAL A 337 11.17 -1.84 19.77
N GLN A 338 11.94 -2.79 19.19
CA GLN A 338 12.65 -3.81 20.00
C GLN A 338 14.13 -3.49 20.31
N ALA A 339 14.53 -3.60 21.58
CA ALA A 339 15.59 -2.84 22.23
C ALA A 339 16.96 -2.77 21.55
N GLY A 340 17.60 -3.91 21.30
CA GLY A 340 18.93 -3.93 20.68
C GLY A 340 18.88 -3.46 19.23
N LEU A 341 17.93 -4.01 18.45
CA LEU A 341 17.75 -3.69 17.04
C LEU A 341 17.22 -2.26 16.82
N ILE A 342 16.45 -1.68 17.77
CA ILE A 342 16.16 -0.24 17.81
C ILE A 342 17.47 0.52 17.86
N LYS A 343 18.30 0.27 18.88
CA LYS A 343 19.44 1.15 19.17
C LYS A 343 20.33 1.23 17.93
N THR A 344 20.59 0.09 17.28
CA THR A 344 21.24 0.03 15.96
C THR A 344 20.47 0.79 14.87
N ALA A 345 19.18 0.52 14.64
CA ALA A 345 18.40 1.15 13.57
C ALA A 345 18.21 2.68 13.74
N ILE A 346 18.08 3.15 14.98
CA ILE A 346 17.95 4.56 15.35
C ILE A 346 19.31 5.26 15.22
N THR A 347 20.41 4.65 15.66
CA THR A 347 21.75 5.20 15.44
C THR A 347 22.04 5.31 13.94
N MET A 348 21.77 4.26 13.14
CA MET A 348 21.90 4.30 11.68
C MET A 348 21.02 5.37 11.01
N ALA A 349 19.82 5.64 11.53
CA ALA A 349 18.99 6.75 11.06
C ALA A 349 19.62 8.12 11.42
N SER A 350 20.09 8.27 12.66
CA SER A 350 20.71 9.50 13.17
C SER A 350 22.02 9.85 12.45
N GLU A 351 22.85 8.86 12.09
CA GLU A 351 24.07 9.01 11.25
C GLU A 351 23.78 9.57 9.85
N VAL A 352 22.55 9.38 9.35
CA VAL A 352 22.08 9.92 8.08
C VAL A 352 21.53 11.35 8.23
N GLY A 353 21.40 11.85 9.46
CA GLY A 353 20.78 13.12 9.83
C GLY A 353 19.27 13.01 10.11
N VAL A 354 18.74 11.80 10.12
CA VAL A 354 17.30 11.53 10.22
C VAL A 354 16.88 11.61 11.69
N ARG A 355 15.91 12.49 11.98
CA ARG A 355 15.30 12.66 13.30
C ARG A 355 14.32 11.52 13.57
N VAL A 356 14.02 11.29 14.85
CA VAL A 356 13.54 10.00 15.39
C VAL A 356 12.75 10.27 16.69
N TRP A 357 11.44 10.03 16.74
CA TRP A 357 10.56 10.49 17.84
C TRP A 357 9.80 9.41 18.63
N SER A 358 9.33 8.33 18.00
CA SER A 358 8.27 7.45 18.53
C SER A 358 8.62 5.95 18.49
N VAL A 359 7.73 5.05 18.94
CA VAL A 359 8.03 3.61 19.14
C VAL A 359 6.72 2.77 19.04
N ILE A 360 6.38 2.11 17.93
CA ILE A 360 5.05 1.51 17.64
C ILE A 360 5.08 0.04 17.29
N CYS A 361 4.39 -0.73 18.12
CA CYS A 361 4.01 -2.12 17.88
C CYS A 361 2.69 -2.44 18.59
N ASP A 362 2.27 -3.68 18.44
CA ASP A 362 1.24 -4.27 19.27
C ASP A 362 1.64 -4.37 20.77
N GLY A 363 0.65 -4.70 21.59
CA GLY A 363 0.83 -4.95 23.02
C GLY A 363 1.19 -6.40 23.37
N THR A 364 1.93 -7.13 22.52
CA THR A 364 2.34 -8.50 22.86
C THR A 364 3.25 -8.54 24.09
N SER A 365 3.24 -9.67 24.80
CA SER A 365 4.06 -9.90 26.00
C SER A 365 5.55 -9.72 25.73
N ALA A 366 6.04 -10.18 24.58
CA ALA A 366 7.41 -9.97 24.12
C ALA A 366 7.72 -8.47 23.97
N ASN A 367 6.97 -7.75 23.13
CA ASN A 367 7.21 -6.33 22.87
C ASN A 367 7.11 -5.48 24.15
N LEU A 368 6.10 -5.73 25.00
CA LEU A 368 5.96 -5.07 26.31
C LEU A 368 7.06 -5.42 27.32
N SER A 369 7.72 -6.57 27.19
CA SER A 369 8.93 -6.89 27.95
C SER A 369 10.11 -6.07 27.45
N THR A 370 10.29 -6.02 26.13
CA THR A 370 11.39 -5.30 25.50
C THR A 370 11.33 -3.78 25.73
N MET A 371 10.14 -3.17 25.81
CA MET A 371 10.00 -1.76 26.22
C MET A 371 10.53 -1.49 27.63
N LYS A 372 10.33 -2.43 28.56
CA LYS A 372 10.83 -2.27 29.94
C LYS A 372 12.35 -2.40 29.99
N GLN A 373 12.94 -3.25 29.16
CA GLN A 373 14.39 -3.36 28.97
C GLN A 373 15.01 -2.07 28.37
N LEU A 374 14.21 -1.20 27.75
CA LEU A 374 14.64 0.12 27.28
C LEU A 374 14.52 1.22 28.33
N GLY A 375 13.62 1.06 29.31
CA GLY A 375 13.36 2.02 30.39
C GLY A 375 11.89 2.41 30.56
N CYS A 376 10.98 2.03 29.64
CA CYS A 376 9.58 2.42 29.74
C CYS A 376 8.89 1.78 30.96
N LYS A 377 8.25 2.60 31.79
CA LYS A 377 7.43 2.14 32.93
C LYS A 377 5.97 2.08 32.49
N ILE A 378 5.50 0.87 32.16
CA ILE A 378 4.20 0.63 31.52
C ILE A 378 3.16 0.09 32.53
N LYS A 379 3.16 0.66 33.73
CA LYS A 379 2.29 0.34 34.88
C LYS A 379 2.20 1.58 35.78
N GLY A 380 1.09 1.71 36.52
CA GLY A 380 0.82 2.85 37.41
C GLY A 380 -0.35 3.71 36.92
N SER A 381 -0.59 4.84 37.59
CA SER A 381 -1.49 5.89 37.11
C SER A 381 -1.01 6.50 35.79
N TYR A 382 -1.87 7.28 35.11
CA TYR A 382 -1.50 8.00 33.89
C TYR A 382 -0.27 8.91 34.09
N SER A 383 -0.08 9.45 35.29
CA SER A 383 1.09 10.25 35.65
C SER A 383 2.37 9.41 35.79
N GLU A 384 2.29 8.25 36.46
CA GLU A 384 3.43 7.34 36.72
C GLU A 384 3.98 6.62 35.49
N ILE A 385 3.14 6.43 34.46
CA ILE A 385 3.58 5.83 33.19
C ILE A 385 4.78 6.61 32.66
N VAL A 386 5.89 5.92 32.36
CA VAL A 386 7.02 6.50 31.61
C VAL A 386 6.99 5.87 30.24
N GLU A 387 6.48 6.61 29.28
CA GLU A 387 6.26 6.17 27.90
C GLU A 387 7.53 6.21 27.04
N TYR A 388 8.59 6.91 27.45
CA TYR A 388 9.79 7.13 26.65
C TYR A 388 11.06 6.46 27.20
N PHE A 389 12.07 6.34 26.33
CA PHE A 389 13.46 6.02 26.69
C PHE A 389 14.45 6.91 25.94
N PHE A 390 15.75 6.72 26.21
CA PHE A 390 16.86 7.39 25.53
C PHE A 390 17.77 6.37 24.80
N VAL A 391 18.44 6.82 23.74
CA VAL A 391 19.44 6.03 22.99
C VAL A 391 20.81 6.69 23.16
N PRO A 392 21.89 5.95 23.51
CA PRO A 392 23.22 6.53 23.65
C PRO A 392 23.66 7.29 22.39
N GLY A 393 24.15 8.51 22.58
CA GLY A 393 24.54 9.41 21.48
C GLY A 393 23.40 10.24 20.88
N ILE A 394 22.16 10.12 21.37
CA ILE A 394 21.00 10.90 20.91
C ILE A 394 20.31 11.55 22.11
N ASP A 395 20.50 12.86 22.28
CA ASP A 395 19.86 13.66 23.33
C ASP A 395 18.41 14.03 22.95
N ARG A 396 17.53 13.02 22.97
CA ARG A 396 16.09 13.17 22.74
C ARG A 396 15.32 11.98 23.32
N LYS A 397 14.10 12.25 23.80
CA LYS A 397 13.12 11.23 24.23
C LYS A 397 12.52 10.49 23.04
N ILE A 398 12.47 9.17 23.14
CA ILE A 398 11.96 8.28 22.09
C ILE A 398 10.77 7.49 22.67
N CYS A 399 9.56 7.73 22.16
CA CYS A 399 8.28 7.52 22.90
C CYS A 399 7.42 6.33 22.43
N TYR A 400 7.10 5.37 23.31
CA TYR A 400 6.26 4.18 23.10
C TYR A 400 4.79 4.49 22.82
N VAL A 401 4.30 4.08 21.65
CA VAL A 401 2.94 4.26 21.13
C VAL A 401 2.39 2.88 20.74
N PRO A 402 1.73 2.16 21.66
CA PRO A 402 1.01 0.92 21.35
C PRO A 402 -0.03 1.09 20.23
N ASP A 403 -0.16 0.10 19.34
CA ASP A 403 -1.13 0.17 18.24
C ASP A 403 -2.60 0.22 18.72
N ALA A 404 -3.26 1.34 18.42
CA ALA A 404 -4.67 1.55 18.71
C ALA A 404 -5.61 0.56 17.99
N CYS A 405 -5.23 0.08 16.80
CA CYS A 405 -5.99 -0.95 16.07
C CYS A 405 -5.96 -2.30 16.80
N HIS A 406 -4.85 -2.62 17.49
CA HIS A 406 -4.72 -3.75 18.40
C HIS A 406 -5.52 -3.55 19.69
N ASN A 407 -5.42 -2.37 20.31
CA ASN A 407 -6.12 -2.09 21.57
C ASN A 407 -7.65 -2.18 21.42
N ILE A 408 -8.25 -1.70 20.32
CA ILE A 408 -9.71 -1.85 20.11
C ILE A 408 -10.13 -3.31 19.84
N LYS A 409 -9.28 -4.15 19.21
CA LYS A 409 -9.51 -5.61 19.11
C LYS A 409 -9.60 -6.22 20.51
N LEU A 410 -8.64 -5.90 21.38
CA LEU A 410 -8.55 -6.42 22.75
C LEU A 410 -9.67 -5.90 23.68
N ALA A 411 -10.07 -4.63 23.56
CA ALA A 411 -11.20 -4.07 24.31
C ALA A 411 -12.50 -4.86 24.05
N ARG A 412 -12.84 -5.08 22.76
CA ARG A 412 -14.00 -5.92 22.39
C ARG A 412 -13.83 -7.34 22.92
N ASN A 413 -12.67 -7.96 22.72
CA ASN A 413 -12.43 -9.34 23.18
C ASN A 413 -12.59 -9.49 24.70
N THR A 414 -12.22 -8.46 25.48
CA THR A 414 -12.25 -8.48 26.94
C THR A 414 -13.68 -8.40 27.45
N LEU A 415 -14.44 -7.37 27.04
CA LEU A 415 -15.87 -7.27 27.36
C LEU A 415 -16.65 -8.51 26.89
N ALA A 416 -16.39 -9.00 25.66
CA ALA A 416 -17.08 -10.17 25.12
C ALA A 416 -16.65 -11.52 25.72
N THR A 417 -15.60 -11.56 26.56
CA THR A 417 -15.20 -12.78 27.30
C THR A 417 -15.69 -12.75 28.74
N TYR A 418 -15.43 -11.66 29.48
CA TYR A 418 -15.92 -11.52 30.85
C TYR A 418 -17.44 -11.32 30.93
N ARG A 419 -18.06 -10.90 29.81
CA ARG A 419 -19.47 -10.45 29.65
C ARG A 419 -19.76 -9.17 30.41
N GLU A 420 -19.40 -9.12 31.68
CA GLU A 420 -19.61 -7.99 32.59
C GLU A 420 -18.27 -7.45 33.09
N LEU A 421 -18.14 -6.13 33.06
CA LEU A 421 -17.09 -5.35 33.72
C LEU A 421 -17.77 -4.35 34.66
N LYS A 422 -17.04 -3.84 35.65
CA LYS A 422 -17.56 -2.88 36.63
C LYS A 422 -16.78 -1.56 36.54
N SER A 423 -17.52 -0.46 36.48
CA SER A 423 -17.04 0.91 36.71
C SER A 423 -17.44 1.35 38.12
N ASP A 424 -16.93 2.51 38.55
CA ASP A 424 -17.28 3.11 39.84
C ASP A 424 -18.79 3.40 39.95
N ASP A 425 -19.44 3.74 38.83
CA ASP A 425 -20.86 4.07 38.75
C ASP A 425 -21.80 2.87 38.47
N GLY A 426 -21.30 1.70 38.04
CA GLY A 426 -22.18 0.58 37.68
C GLY A 426 -21.55 -0.56 36.87
N VAL A 427 -22.39 -1.26 36.08
CA VAL A 427 -22.01 -2.49 35.35
C VAL A 427 -22.11 -2.30 33.84
N ILE A 428 -21.04 -2.69 33.15
CA ILE A 428 -20.86 -2.66 31.70
C ILE A 428 -21.12 -4.08 31.18
N ASN A 429 -22.21 -4.32 30.45
CA ASN A 429 -22.62 -5.67 30.04
C ASN A 429 -22.67 -5.86 28.52
N TRP A 430 -21.95 -6.85 28.00
CA TRP A 430 -21.96 -7.29 26.61
C TRP A 430 -23.36 -7.72 26.13
N GLU A 431 -24.20 -8.23 27.04
CA GLU A 431 -25.54 -8.73 26.71
C GLU A 431 -26.44 -7.63 26.11
N TYR A 432 -26.29 -6.36 26.50
CA TYR A 432 -27.03 -5.25 25.89
C TYR A 432 -26.73 -5.12 24.39
N ILE A 433 -25.52 -5.43 23.94
CA ILE A 433 -25.15 -5.42 22.51
C ILE A 433 -25.81 -6.61 21.78
N GLN A 434 -25.98 -7.74 22.46
CA GLN A 434 -26.69 -8.91 21.92
C GLN A 434 -28.21 -8.66 21.84
N LYS A 435 -28.80 -8.09 22.90
CA LYS A 435 -30.19 -7.64 22.95
C LYS A 435 -30.50 -6.63 21.85
N LEU A 436 -29.64 -5.61 21.66
CA LEU A 436 -29.76 -4.63 20.58
C LEU A 436 -29.74 -5.27 19.18
N LYS A 437 -28.83 -6.23 18.95
CA LYS A 437 -28.76 -6.99 17.69
C LYS A 437 -30.05 -7.77 17.46
N ASN A 438 -30.55 -8.50 18.46
CA ASN A 438 -31.76 -9.31 18.33
C ASN A 438 -33.01 -8.44 18.13
N ALA A 439 -33.14 -7.31 18.84
CA ALA A 439 -34.23 -6.36 18.65
C ALA A 439 -34.23 -5.78 17.21
N GLN A 440 -33.06 -5.42 16.66
CA GLN A 440 -32.95 -4.95 15.28
C GLN A 440 -33.31 -6.02 14.23
N GLU A 441 -33.04 -7.29 14.50
CA GLU A 441 -33.47 -8.40 13.63
C GLU A 441 -34.99 -8.61 13.70
N ASN A 442 -35.60 -8.55 14.90
CA ASN A 442 -37.06 -8.59 15.07
C ASN A 442 -37.78 -7.41 14.38
N ILE A 443 -37.17 -6.22 14.39
CA ILE A 443 -37.67 -5.01 13.69
C ILE A 443 -37.47 -5.10 12.16
N GLY A 444 -36.50 -5.92 11.71
CA GLY A 444 -36.10 -6.03 10.31
C GLY A 444 -35.32 -4.83 9.76
N VAL A 445 -34.95 -3.84 10.61
CA VAL A 445 -34.23 -2.61 10.23
C VAL A 445 -33.25 -2.18 11.32
N ASN A 446 -32.02 -1.82 10.94
CA ASN A 446 -30.99 -1.34 11.88
C ASN A 446 -31.19 0.14 12.29
N LEU A 447 -30.86 0.47 13.56
CA LEU A 447 -30.84 1.84 14.13
C LEU A 447 -29.65 2.70 13.63
N ALA A 448 -29.44 2.72 12.32
CA ALA A 448 -28.32 3.41 11.64
C ALA A 448 -26.90 3.01 12.15
N ASN A 449 -26.78 1.84 12.79
CA ASN A 449 -25.50 1.21 13.12
C ASN A 449 -25.18 0.05 12.15
N LYS A 450 -24.00 -0.54 12.31
CA LYS A 450 -23.47 -1.57 11.39
C LYS A 450 -23.45 -2.98 11.99
N LEU A 451 -24.12 -3.20 13.12
CA LEU A 451 -24.21 -4.50 13.77
C LEU A 451 -24.90 -5.53 12.86
N THR A 452 -24.43 -6.77 12.94
CA THR A 452 -24.87 -7.96 12.20
C THR A 452 -24.50 -9.21 13.00
N ALA A 453 -25.07 -10.38 12.68
CA ALA A 453 -24.69 -11.66 13.28
C ALA A 453 -23.16 -11.91 13.30
N THR A 454 -22.44 -11.55 12.24
CA THR A 454 -20.97 -11.68 12.15
C THR A 454 -20.16 -10.83 13.15
N HIS A 455 -20.77 -9.84 13.81
CA HIS A 455 -20.19 -9.14 14.95
C HIS A 455 -20.34 -9.93 16.26
N MET A 456 -21.45 -10.67 16.43
CA MET A 456 -21.70 -11.56 17.56
C MET A 456 -20.83 -12.82 17.49
N GLU A 457 -20.54 -13.29 16.27
CA GLU A 457 -19.52 -14.31 15.98
C GLU A 457 -18.07 -13.80 16.16
N TRP A 458 -17.80 -13.05 17.23
CA TRP A 458 -16.50 -12.44 17.48
C TRP A 458 -15.38 -13.50 17.58
N LYS A 459 -15.67 -14.69 18.13
CA LYS A 459 -14.72 -15.83 18.19
C LYS A 459 -14.20 -16.28 16.81
N LYS A 460 -15.06 -16.30 15.77
CA LYS A 460 -14.64 -16.60 14.38
C LYS A 460 -13.89 -15.43 13.72
N ASN A 461 -13.85 -14.27 14.38
CA ASN A 461 -13.50 -12.97 13.81
C ASN A 461 -12.56 -12.11 14.67
N ILE A 462 -11.85 -12.70 15.63
CA ILE A 462 -11.00 -12.04 16.63
C ILE A 462 -10.09 -10.96 16.01
N MET A 463 -9.34 -11.29 14.96
CA MET A 463 -8.40 -10.36 14.32
C MET A 463 -9.03 -9.23 13.48
N LYS A 464 -10.35 -9.19 13.26
CA LYS A 464 -10.98 -8.13 12.44
C LYS A 464 -11.18 -6.84 13.23
N VAL A 465 -10.20 -5.92 13.17
CA VAL A 465 -10.27 -4.53 13.68
C VAL A 465 -11.59 -3.85 13.25
N LYS A 466 -11.93 -3.96 11.96
CA LYS A 466 -13.13 -3.38 11.34
C LYS A 466 -14.44 -3.77 12.02
N LEU A 467 -14.54 -4.95 12.64
CA LEU A 467 -15.72 -5.35 13.40
C LEU A 467 -15.66 -4.86 14.85
N ALA A 468 -14.47 -4.87 15.49
CA ALA A 468 -14.29 -4.32 16.82
C ALA A 468 -14.67 -2.83 16.89
N ALA A 469 -14.17 -2.03 15.94
CA ALA A 469 -14.50 -0.61 15.78
C ALA A 469 -15.91 -0.33 15.23
N GLN A 470 -16.73 -1.36 14.96
CA GLN A 470 -18.16 -1.20 14.63
C GLN A 470 -19.04 -1.60 15.82
N THR A 471 -18.65 -2.63 16.57
CA THR A 471 -19.25 -2.99 17.86
C THR A 471 -19.07 -1.90 18.90
N LEU A 472 -17.83 -1.45 19.12
CA LEU A 472 -17.49 -0.39 20.09
C LEU A 472 -17.46 0.96 19.37
N SER A 473 -18.62 1.43 18.91
CA SER A 473 -18.74 2.73 18.23
C SER A 473 -19.86 3.61 18.81
N SER A 474 -19.73 4.93 18.69
CA SER A 474 -20.81 5.89 19.02
C SER A 474 -22.15 5.45 18.41
N SER A 475 -22.16 4.93 17.18
CA SER A 475 -23.40 4.55 16.49
C SER A 475 -24.20 3.44 17.20
N VAL A 476 -23.52 2.61 18.01
CA VAL A 476 -24.09 1.57 18.88
C VAL A 476 -24.50 2.16 20.22
N ALA A 477 -23.66 2.98 20.85
CA ALA A 477 -24.00 3.68 22.09
C ALA A 477 -25.24 4.59 21.93
N ASP A 478 -25.29 5.38 20.87
CA ASP A 478 -26.41 6.24 20.46
C ASP A 478 -27.68 5.42 20.06
N ALA A 479 -27.60 4.09 19.98
CA ALA A 479 -28.75 3.20 19.76
C ALA A 479 -29.21 2.52 21.06
N LEU A 480 -28.29 2.18 21.97
CA LEU A 480 -28.60 1.73 23.33
C LEU A 480 -29.28 2.85 24.14
N GLU A 481 -28.72 4.06 24.10
CA GLU A 481 -29.31 5.26 24.72
C GLU A 481 -30.71 5.57 24.19
N PHE A 482 -30.97 5.32 22.89
CA PHE A 482 -32.30 5.45 22.32
C PHE A 482 -33.31 4.46 22.94
N PHE A 483 -32.95 3.18 23.08
CA PHE A 483 -33.79 2.19 23.77
C PHE A 483 -34.02 2.55 25.24
N GLN A 484 -32.98 3.01 25.93
CA GLN A 484 -33.09 3.50 27.31
C GLN A 484 -34.06 4.70 27.42
N SER A 485 -33.96 5.67 26.51
CA SER A 485 -34.89 6.83 26.41
C SER A 485 -36.33 6.46 25.95
N SER A 486 -36.54 5.19 25.57
CA SER A 486 -37.84 4.63 25.21
C SER A 486 -38.43 3.77 26.34
N ASN A 487 -37.79 3.72 27.52
CA ASN A 487 -38.17 2.93 28.69
C ASN A 487 -38.32 1.41 28.40
N ASP A 488 -37.54 0.87 27.45
CA ASP A 488 -37.49 -0.58 27.22
C ASP A 488 -36.82 -1.28 28.41
N ILE A 489 -37.60 -2.13 29.09
CA ILE A 489 -37.22 -2.90 30.27
C ILE A 489 -35.89 -3.66 30.05
N ALA A 490 -35.62 -4.11 28.82
CA ALA A 490 -34.39 -4.82 28.47
C ALA A 490 -33.12 -3.94 28.46
N PHE A 491 -33.25 -2.61 28.53
CA PHE A 491 -32.15 -1.63 28.36
C PHE A 491 -32.05 -0.55 29.45
N ASN A 492 -33.00 -0.45 30.39
CA ASN A 492 -33.04 0.61 31.42
C ASN A 492 -31.70 0.88 32.12
N ASN A 493 -30.88 -0.15 32.40
CA ASN A 493 -29.61 -0.04 33.11
C ASN A 493 -28.36 0.01 32.19
N CYS A 494 -28.51 0.22 30.88
CA CYS A 494 -27.37 0.16 29.94
C CYS A 494 -26.44 1.40 29.93
N ALA A 495 -26.68 2.42 30.76
CA ALA A 495 -25.94 3.68 30.78
C ALA A 495 -24.41 3.53 30.86
N GLU A 496 -23.90 2.67 31.74
CA GLU A 496 -22.45 2.44 31.84
C GLU A 496 -21.89 1.68 30.63
N THR A 497 -22.70 0.87 29.95
CA THR A 497 -22.32 0.27 28.66
C THR A 497 -22.24 1.32 27.55
N VAL A 498 -23.16 2.30 27.55
CA VAL A 498 -23.12 3.49 26.67
C VAL A 498 -21.88 4.33 26.93
N LYS A 499 -21.53 4.58 28.20
CA LYS A 499 -20.33 5.32 28.63
C LYS A 499 -19.04 4.62 28.19
N PHE A 500 -18.88 3.33 28.50
CA PHE A 500 -17.73 2.53 28.08
C PHE A 500 -17.53 2.53 26.57
N ILE A 501 -18.59 2.28 25.78
CA ILE A 501 -18.51 2.28 24.32
C ILE A 501 -18.09 3.65 23.78
N ARG A 502 -18.66 4.74 24.33
CA ARG A 502 -18.29 6.12 23.93
C ARG A 502 -16.86 6.46 24.31
N THR A 503 -16.37 6.02 25.46
CA THR A 503 -14.98 6.23 25.89
C THR A 503 -13.99 5.56 24.93
N ILE A 504 -14.19 4.28 24.60
CA ILE A 504 -13.34 3.56 23.65
C ILE A 504 -13.38 4.19 22.24
N ASP A 505 -14.57 4.53 21.74
CA ASP A 505 -14.75 5.15 20.42
C ASP A 505 -14.06 6.53 20.32
N ARG A 506 -14.15 7.36 21.37
CA ARG A 506 -13.49 8.69 21.42
C ARG A 506 -11.97 8.58 21.47
N ILE A 507 -11.41 7.70 22.30
CA ILE A 507 -9.96 7.48 22.39
C ILE A 507 -9.43 6.90 21.08
N PHE A 508 -10.11 5.91 20.50
CA PHE A 508 -9.71 5.32 19.23
C PHE A 508 -9.80 6.34 18.08
N ASP A 509 -10.86 7.16 18.02
CA ASP A 509 -11.01 8.20 17.01
C ASP A 509 -9.92 9.28 17.09
N PHE A 510 -9.52 9.67 18.31
CA PHE A 510 -8.39 10.57 18.58
C PHE A 510 -7.07 10.00 18.03
N LEU A 511 -6.70 8.79 18.48
CA LEU A 511 -5.47 8.11 18.05
C LEU A 511 -5.46 7.80 16.53
N ASN A 512 -6.63 7.68 15.91
CA ASN A 512 -6.81 7.31 14.50
C ASN A 512 -7.13 8.52 13.60
N THR A 513 -6.60 9.70 13.93
CA THR A 513 -6.83 10.95 13.19
C THR A 513 -6.08 10.97 11.85
N ARG A 514 -6.83 10.82 10.75
CA ARG A 514 -6.33 10.63 9.36
C ARG A 514 -6.36 11.85 8.45
N ASN A 515 -7.16 12.88 8.74
CA ASN A 515 -7.51 13.94 7.78
C ASN A 515 -7.31 15.33 8.41
N PRO A 516 -6.57 16.26 7.77
CA PRO A 516 -6.46 17.66 8.22
C PRO A 516 -7.82 18.36 8.42
N TYR A 517 -8.84 17.98 7.64
CA TYR A 517 -10.21 18.51 7.74
C TYR A 517 -11.16 17.66 8.59
N GLY A 518 -10.61 16.83 9.48
CA GLY A 518 -11.41 16.03 10.42
C GLY A 518 -12.16 16.89 11.45
N LYS A 519 -13.26 16.35 11.99
CA LYS A 519 -14.15 17.05 12.94
C LYS A 519 -14.37 16.23 14.21
N GLY A 520 -14.64 16.92 15.31
CA GLY A 520 -14.75 16.31 16.64
C GLY A 520 -13.45 15.61 17.03
N TYR A 521 -13.54 14.42 17.61
CA TYR A 521 -12.38 13.62 18.02
C TYR A 521 -11.44 13.20 16.88
N LYS A 522 -11.80 13.41 15.60
CA LYS A 522 -10.92 13.20 14.43
C LYS A 522 -10.23 14.47 13.93
N LYS A 523 -10.32 15.59 14.67
CA LYS A 523 -9.61 16.84 14.36
C LYS A 523 -8.11 16.65 14.63
N PRO A 524 -7.21 17.11 13.74
CA PRO A 524 -5.76 17.01 13.98
C PRO A 524 -5.29 17.84 15.18
N LEU A 525 -4.11 17.46 15.70
CA LEU A 525 -3.26 18.25 16.61
C LEU A 525 -3.04 19.67 16.09
N TYR A 526 -3.56 20.71 16.75
CA TYR A 526 -3.10 22.10 16.59
C TYR A 526 -2.54 22.59 17.93
N LYS A 527 -1.53 23.48 17.87
CA LYS A 527 -0.83 24.04 19.05
C LYS A 527 -1.80 24.69 20.08
N SER A 528 -2.84 25.37 19.60
CA SER A 528 -3.93 25.95 20.40
C SER A 528 -4.80 24.92 21.14
N ASP A 529 -4.93 23.73 20.57
CA ASP A 529 -5.97 22.77 20.95
C ASP A 529 -5.48 21.71 21.93
N ILE A 530 -4.16 21.52 22.05
CA ILE A 530 -3.54 20.46 22.86
C ILE A 530 -4.06 20.49 24.30
N GLY A 531 -4.10 21.65 24.94
CA GLY A 531 -4.59 21.80 26.32
C GLY A 531 -6.06 21.42 26.50
N ASN A 532 -6.92 21.77 25.54
CA ASN A 532 -8.35 21.42 25.56
C ASN A 532 -8.57 19.93 25.26
N MET A 533 -7.78 19.36 24.35
CA MET A 533 -7.81 17.93 24.05
C MET A 533 -7.27 17.08 25.20
N LYS A 534 -6.21 17.51 25.90
CA LYS A 534 -5.74 16.88 27.15
C LYS A 534 -6.84 16.84 28.20
N LYS A 535 -7.48 17.99 28.49
CA LYS A 535 -8.63 18.09 29.42
C LYS A 535 -9.81 17.18 29.04
N THR A 536 -9.98 16.85 27.76
CA THR A 536 -11.09 16.02 27.27
C THR A 536 -10.74 14.53 27.21
N ILE A 537 -9.49 14.17 26.90
CA ILE A 537 -9.06 12.78 26.66
C ILE A 537 -8.48 12.11 27.91
N ILE A 538 -7.75 12.84 28.77
CA ILE A 538 -7.10 12.24 29.95
C ILE A 538 -8.14 11.62 30.91
N PRO A 539 -9.25 12.28 31.28
CA PRO A 539 -10.27 11.65 32.14
C PRO A 539 -10.94 10.40 31.53
N LEU A 540 -10.93 10.26 30.20
CA LEU A 540 -11.41 9.05 29.52
C LEU A 540 -10.41 7.89 29.66
N VAL A 541 -9.11 8.18 29.75
CA VAL A 541 -8.07 7.19 30.06
C VAL A 541 -8.10 6.80 31.52
N ASP A 542 -8.28 7.75 32.44
CA ASP A 542 -8.39 7.49 33.87
C ASP A 542 -9.63 6.61 34.19
N TYR A 543 -10.77 6.87 33.54
CA TYR A 543 -11.95 5.98 33.59
C TYR A 543 -11.66 4.57 33.07
N LEU A 544 -10.77 4.38 32.09
CA LEU A 544 -10.36 3.03 31.68
C LEU A 544 -9.43 2.37 32.71
N LEU A 545 -8.64 3.15 33.46
CA LEU A 545 -7.73 2.67 34.50
C LEU A 545 -8.48 2.25 35.79
N SER A 546 -9.63 2.85 36.11
CA SER A 546 -10.45 2.45 37.28
C SER A 546 -11.29 1.19 37.07
N LEU A 547 -11.44 0.70 35.84
CA LEU A 547 -12.29 -0.46 35.55
C LEU A 547 -11.86 -1.73 36.29
N THR A 548 -12.84 -2.38 36.93
CA THR A 548 -12.69 -3.63 37.66
C THR A 548 -13.45 -4.77 37.00
N ASN A 549 -13.08 -6.01 37.31
CA ASN A 549 -13.95 -7.17 37.13
C ASN A 549 -15.04 -7.19 38.22
N ILE A 550 -16.07 -8.03 38.04
CA ILE A 550 -17.16 -8.28 39.01
C ILE A 550 -16.61 -8.48 40.44
N ASN A 551 -15.49 -9.21 40.58
CA ASN A 551 -14.82 -9.53 41.84
C ASN A 551 -14.02 -8.35 42.45
N GLY A 552 -14.17 -7.12 41.96
CA GLY A 552 -13.46 -5.92 42.46
C GLY A 552 -11.98 -5.80 42.07
N THR A 553 -11.42 -6.77 41.34
CA THR A 553 -10.02 -6.71 40.88
C THR A 553 -9.88 -5.80 39.66
N LEU A 554 -8.93 -4.86 39.69
CA LEU A 554 -8.64 -3.95 38.58
C LEU A 554 -8.25 -4.73 37.32
N ILE A 555 -8.86 -4.39 36.19
CA ILE A 555 -8.56 -5.04 34.89
C ILE A 555 -7.07 -4.83 34.53
N CYS A 556 -6.47 -3.73 34.99
CA CYS A 556 -5.05 -3.39 34.87
C CYS A 556 -4.08 -4.42 35.47
N ASP A 557 -4.51 -5.27 36.42
CA ASP A 557 -3.68 -6.35 36.95
C ASP A 557 -4.00 -7.72 36.36
N THR A 558 -5.18 -7.88 35.77
CA THR A 558 -5.55 -9.11 35.05
C THR A 558 -4.65 -9.37 33.83
N PRO A 559 -4.61 -10.61 33.31
CA PRO A 559 -3.97 -10.91 32.02
C PRO A 559 -4.50 -10.11 30.82
N ARG A 560 -5.65 -9.40 30.94
CA ARG A 560 -6.29 -8.65 29.84
C ARG A 560 -6.08 -7.14 29.89
N ARG A 561 -5.26 -6.65 30.84
CA ARG A 561 -4.83 -5.25 31.01
C ARG A 561 -4.33 -4.53 29.76
N THR A 562 -3.83 -5.27 28.77
CA THR A 562 -3.11 -4.75 27.60
C THR A 562 -3.86 -3.65 26.85
N PHE A 563 -5.20 -3.70 26.72
CA PHE A 563 -5.93 -2.67 25.98
C PHE A 563 -5.99 -1.32 26.73
N ILE A 564 -6.16 -1.35 28.06
CA ILE A 564 -6.22 -0.15 28.91
C ILE A 564 -4.85 0.53 28.92
N ILE A 565 -3.83 -0.26 29.28
CA ILE A 565 -2.43 0.18 29.31
C ILE A 565 -1.99 0.67 27.92
N GLY A 566 -2.37 -0.08 26.87
CA GLY A 566 -2.10 0.28 25.49
C GLY A 566 -2.69 1.62 25.08
N PHE A 567 -3.96 1.89 25.42
CA PHE A 567 -4.59 3.18 25.16
C PHE A 567 -3.96 4.31 26.00
N ALA A 568 -3.69 4.09 27.29
CA ALA A 568 -3.12 5.11 28.18
C ALA A 568 -1.75 5.60 27.68
N VAL A 569 -0.87 4.66 27.35
CA VAL A 569 0.49 4.93 26.87
C VAL A 569 0.45 5.57 25.47
N ALA A 570 -0.41 5.08 24.57
CA ALA A 570 -0.54 5.66 23.23
C ALA A 570 -1.05 7.12 23.27
N VAL A 571 -2.01 7.42 24.15
CA VAL A 571 -2.48 8.80 24.39
C VAL A 571 -1.37 9.69 24.92
N LYS A 572 -0.61 9.23 25.92
CA LYS A 572 0.47 10.01 26.54
C LYS A 572 1.58 10.33 25.54
N SER A 573 2.04 9.34 24.78
CA SER A 573 3.05 9.54 23.74
C SER A 573 2.55 10.42 22.59
N VAL A 574 1.31 10.25 22.11
CA VAL A 574 0.73 11.14 21.10
C VAL A 574 0.77 12.59 21.54
N PHE A 575 0.46 12.88 22.81
CA PHE A 575 0.57 14.23 23.35
C PHE A 575 2.03 14.72 23.46
N SER A 576 2.95 13.91 24.00
CA SER A 576 4.37 14.32 24.12
C SER A 576 4.99 14.61 22.75
N ILE A 577 4.79 13.73 21.77
CA ILE A 577 5.32 13.89 20.41
C ILE A 577 4.68 15.11 19.73
N ALA A 578 3.36 15.31 19.87
CA ALA A 578 2.68 16.46 19.29
C ALA A 578 3.12 17.78 19.93
N GLU A 579 3.38 17.82 21.23
CA GLU A 579 3.90 19.03 21.89
C GLU A 579 5.34 19.33 21.46
N GLU A 580 6.22 18.33 21.40
CA GLU A 580 7.61 18.55 21.00
C GLU A 580 7.72 19.01 19.53
N LEU A 581 6.93 18.40 18.62
CA LEU A 581 6.88 18.79 17.20
C LEU A 581 6.20 20.15 16.95
N LEU A 582 5.08 20.45 17.63
CA LEU A 582 4.33 21.71 17.40
C LEU A 582 4.89 22.90 18.20
N ASN A 583 5.76 22.66 19.20
CA ASN A 583 6.46 23.72 19.92
C ASN A 583 7.81 24.06 19.31
N ASN A 584 8.61 23.06 18.93
CA ASN A 584 10.02 23.25 18.56
C ASN A 584 10.27 23.30 17.03
N PHE A 585 9.27 22.96 16.20
CA PHE A 585 9.35 22.94 14.73
C PHE A 585 8.11 23.63 14.13
N ASP A 586 8.21 24.14 12.89
CA ASP A 586 7.11 24.89 12.22
C ASP A 586 6.03 23.96 11.62
N TYR A 587 5.62 22.94 12.37
CA TYR A 587 4.54 22.04 11.97
C TYR A 587 3.18 22.69 12.26
N LYS A 588 2.36 22.84 11.22
CA LYS A 588 1.03 23.48 11.31
C LYS A 588 0.00 22.61 12.02
N TYR A 589 0.14 21.29 11.92
CA TYR A 589 -0.74 20.33 12.59
C TYR A 589 -0.11 18.93 12.70
N PHE A 590 -0.64 18.11 13.62
CA PHE A 590 -0.21 16.73 13.85
C PHE A 590 -1.31 15.70 13.53
N LEU A 591 -0.95 14.59 12.88
CA LEU A 591 -1.86 13.50 12.49
C LEU A 591 -1.52 12.20 13.21
N ALA A 592 -2.25 11.88 14.27
CA ALA A 592 -2.02 10.69 15.09
C ALA A 592 -2.03 9.37 14.30
N TYR A 593 -2.77 9.28 13.19
CA TYR A 593 -2.75 8.08 12.33
C TYR A 593 -1.36 7.72 11.78
N LYS A 594 -0.46 8.69 11.58
CA LYS A 594 0.91 8.36 11.13
C LYS A 594 1.64 7.51 12.17
N LEU A 595 1.24 7.60 13.45
CA LEU A 595 1.69 6.71 14.52
C LEU A 595 0.91 5.38 14.58
N SER A 596 0.66 4.71 13.44
CA SER A 596 -0.10 3.44 13.40
C SER A 596 0.60 2.32 12.63
N GLN A 597 0.48 1.10 13.18
CA GLN A 597 0.93 -0.15 12.55
C GLN A 597 0.15 -0.51 11.28
N ASP A 598 -1.00 0.16 10.99
CA ASP A 598 -1.73 0.08 9.70
C ASP A 598 -0.77 0.16 8.49
N HIS A 599 0.30 0.97 8.59
CA HIS A 599 1.27 1.17 7.53
C HIS A 599 2.09 -0.08 7.16
N ILE A 600 2.45 -0.94 8.14
CA ILE A 600 3.16 -2.19 7.86
C ILE A 600 2.22 -3.36 7.58
N GLU A 601 1.01 -3.39 8.17
CA GLU A 601 -0.07 -4.30 7.71
C GLU A 601 -0.39 -4.08 6.22
N ILE A 602 -0.31 -2.83 5.72
CA ILE A 602 -0.41 -2.51 4.29
C ILE A 602 0.76 -3.09 3.50
N LEU A 603 2.02 -2.99 3.97
CA LEU A 603 3.18 -3.59 3.30
C LEU A 603 3.06 -5.12 3.21
N PHE A 604 2.72 -5.79 4.30
CA PHE A 604 2.45 -7.24 4.32
C PHE A 604 1.31 -7.61 3.39
N SER A 605 0.27 -6.79 3.30
CA SER A 605 -0.83 -6.96 2.36
C SER A 605 -0.39 -6.81 0.89
N LYS A 606 0.62 -5.97 0.57
CA LYS A 606 1.24 -5.94 -0.77
C LYS A 606 2.07 -7.20 -1.05
N ILE A 607 2.84 -7.68 -0.06
CA ILE A 607 3.67 -8.89 -0.15
C ILE A 607 2.80 -10.14 -0.39
N ARG A 608 1.77 -10.36 0.43
CA ARG A 608 0.87 -11.53 0.33
C ARG A 608 0.03 -11.56 -0.95
N GLN A 609 -0.08 -10.43 -1.68
CA GLN A 609 -0.71 -10.39 -3.01
C GLN A 609 0.24 -10.80 -4.16
N ARG A 610 1.57 -10.78 -3.97
CA ARG A 610 2.54 -11.00 -5.07
C ARG A 610 2.42 -12.37 -5.74
N PHE A 611 1.99 -13.39 -5.01
CA PHE A 611 1.92 -14.78 -5.47
C PHE A 611 0.48 -15.28 -5.72
N GLY A 612 -0.46 -14.34 -5.90
CA GLY A 612 -1.83 -14.58 -6.34
C GLY A 612 -2.64 -15.43 -5.35
N HIS A 613 -2.73 -16.73 -5.61
CA HIS A 613 -3.41 -17.67 -4.72
C HIS A 613 -2.54 -18.16 -3.54
N ASN A 614 -1.21 -18.08 -3.65
CA ASN A 614 -0.33 -18.28 -2.50
C ASN A 614 -0.26 -16.98 -1.69
N ASN A 615 -0.85 -16.98 -0.50
CA ASN A 615 -0.84 -15.85 0.43
C ASN A 615 0.00 -16.10 1.69
N ASN A 616 0.73 -17.23 1.74
CA ASN A 616 1.68 -17.56 2.80
C ASN A 616 3.07 -17.83 2.19
N PRO A 617 3.84 -16.77 1.87
CA PRO A 617 5.15 -16.91 1.22
C PRO A 617 6.15 -17.63 2.14
N ASN A 618 7.08 -18.39 1.56
CA ASN A 618 8.31 -18.83 2.22
C ASN A 618 9.39 -17.73 2.18
N VAL A 619 10.54 -17.94 2.83
CA VAL A 619 11.67 -16.97 2.89
C VAL A 619 12.09 -16.46 1.49
N LEU A 620 12.23 -17.35 0.50
CA LEU A 620 12.65 -16.98 -0.85
C LEU A 620 11.59 -16.16 -1.60
N GLU A 621 10.31 -16.54 -1.45
CA GLU A 621 9.16 -15.79 -1.96
C GLU A 621 9.10 -14.41 -1.30
N PHE A 622 9.28 -14.33 0.01
CA PHE A 622 9.29 -13.08 0.78
C PHE A 622 10.43 -12.13 0.36
N ARG A 623 11.67 -12.63 0.31
CA ARG A 623 12.86 -11.93 -0.23
C ARG A 623 12.59 -11.36 -1.62
N THR A 624 12.00 -12.17 -2.50
CA THR A 624 11.68 -11.78 -3.87
C THR A 624 10.59 -10.70 -3.93
N ALA A 625 9.57 -10.78 -3.06
CA ALA A 625 8.52 -9.76 -2.96
C ALA A 625 9.07 -8.41 -2.49
N MET A 626 9.88 -8.40 -1.42
CA MET A 626 10.51 -7.18 -0.89
C MET A 626 11.41 -6.51 -1.95
N LYS A 627 12.28 -7.29 -2.60
CA LYS A 627 13.14 -6.84 -3.71
C LYS A 627 12.35 -6.17 -4.84
N GLN A 628 11.20 -6.74 -5.21
CA GLN A 628 10.33 -6.17 -6.24
C GLN A 628 9.60 -4.89 -5.78
N ILE A 629 9.16 -4.81 -4.52
CA ILE A 629 8.46 -3.63 -3.98
C ILE A 629 9.40 -2.42 -3.91
N LEU A 630 10.63 -2.61 -3.39
CA LEU A 630 11.62 -1.53 -3.25
C LEU A 630 12.13 -1.02 -4.62
N LEU A 631 12.08 -1.87 -5.65
CA LEU A 631 12.28 -1.50 -7.06
C LEU A 631 11.09 -0.75 -7.68
N LYS A 632 9.85 -0.97 -7.21
CA LYS A 632 8.63 -0.35 -7.75
C LYS A 632 7.47 -0.29 -6.74
N ASN A 633 7.21 0.88 -6.16
CA ASN A 633 6.16 1.07 -5.14
C ASN A 633 4.69 1.03 -5.64
N SER A 634 4.43 0.70 -6.91
CA SER A 634 3.16 1.01 -7.59
C SER A 634 1.95 0.10 -7.30
N VAL A 635 2.06 -0.92 -6.44
CA VAL A 635 0.92 -1.80 -6.08
C VAL A 635 0.10 -1.22 -4.92
N THR A 636 -1.22 -1.26 -5.05
CA THR A 636 -2.18 -0.89 -3.99
C THR A 636 -2.54 -2.06 -3.07
N SER A 637 -3.10 -1.78 -1.89
CA SER A 637 -3.62 -2.80 -0.96
C SER A 637 -4.95 -3.37 -1.46
N SER A 638 -5.15 -4.69 -1.35
CA SER A 638 -6.46 -5.31 -1.59
C SER A 638 -7.56 -4.70 -0.71
N TYR A 639 -8.74 -4.47 -1.28
CA TYR A 639 -9.94 -4.05 -0.53
C TYR A 639 -10.40 -5.06 0.53
N ALA A 640 -9.89 -6.30 0.49
CA ALA A 640 -10.17 -7.34 1.47
C ALA A 640 -9.17 -7.42 2.64
N ALA A 641 -8.11 -6.59 2.65
CA ALA A 641 -7.16 -6.48 3.74
C ALA A 641 -7.78 -5.87 5.02
N ASN A 642 -7.07 -5.96 6.14
CA ASN A 642 -7.48 -5.30 7.39
C ASN A 642 -7.41 -3.77 7.26
N CYS A 643 -6.30 -3.30 6.71
CA CYS A 643 -5.93 -1.89 6.58
C CYS A 643 -5.96 -1.47 5.10
N MET A 644 -6.34 -0.22 4.82
CA MET A 644 -6.48 0.30 3.46
C MET A 644 -5.42 1.38 3.20
N ALA A 645 -4.73 1.31 2.06
CA ALA A 645 -3.78 2.34 1.64
C ALA A 645 -4.51 3.61 1.17
N PHE A 646 -4.21 4.75 1.83
CA PHE A 646 -4.79 6.06 1.52
C PHE A 646 -3.76 7.09 1.00
N ASP A 647 -2.49 6.96 1.38
CA ASP A 647 -1.42 7.81 0.87
C ASP A 647 -1.12 7.50 -0.61
N LYS A 648 -1.03 8.53 -1.45
CA LYS A 648 -0.57 8.40 -2.84
C LYS A 648 0.95 8.16 -2.85
N SER A 649 1.36 6.90 -2.88
CA SER A 649 2.78 6.53 -3.01
C SER A 649 3.41 7.18 -4.24
N SER A 650 4.52 7.88 -4.07
CA SER A 650 5.34 8.37 -5.18
C SER A 650 5.79 7.20 -6.06
N ASN A 651 5.85 7.42 -7.38
CA ASN A 651 6.20 6.38 -8.36
C ASN A 651 7.71 6.12 -8.47
N GLU A 652 8.49 6.64 -7.52
CA GLU A 652 9.95 6.62 -7.53
C GLU A 652 10.50 5.32 -6.91
N SER A 653 11.58 4.81 -7.50
CA SER A 653 12.26 3.59 -7.08
C SER A 653 13.36 3.93 -6.11
N VAL A 654 13.37 3.31 -4.92
CA VAL A 654 14.39 3.54 -3.89
C VAL A 654 15.77 3.04 -4.36
N PHE A 655 15.80 1.96 -5.15
CA PHE A 655 17.01 1.43 -5.77
C PHE A 655 17.25 1.97 -7.19
N GLU A 656 18.49 2.39 -7.48
CA GLU A 656 18.96 2.63 -8.85
C GLU A 656 19.22 1.30 -9.60
N ILE A 657 18.60 1.11 -10.77
CA ILE A 657 18.80 -0.12 -11.57
C ILE A 657 20.22 -0.14 -12.17
N ARG A 658 21.08 -1.02 -11.65
CA ARG A 658 22.47 -1.23 -12.12
C ARG A 658 22.55 -2.47 -13.03
N TRP A 659 23.20 -2.32 -14.19
CA TRP A 659 23.12 -3.28 -15.30
C TRP A 659 24.34 -4.21 -15.39
N ALA A 660 24.28 -5.39 -14.75
CA ALA A 660 25.24 -6.47 -14.97
C ALA A 660 24.85 -7.33 -16.21
N LYS A 661 25.80 -8.09 -16.77
CA LYS A 661 25.61 -8.79 -18.06
C LYS A 661 26.24 -10.20 -18.08
N ARG A 662 25.42 -11.24 -17.83
CA ARG A 662 25.60 -12.70 -18.10
C ARG A 662 24.48 -13.46 -17.39
N ASN A 663 24.17 -14.72 -17.68
CA ASN A 663 24.12 -15.44 -18.97
C ASN A 663 23.05 -16.55 -18.77
N SER A 664 22.28 -16.90 -19.80
CA SER A 664 21.16 -17.85 -19.65
C SER A 664 21.58 -19.32 -19.74
N ALA A 665 20.96 -20.15 -18.91
CA ALA A 665 20.79 -21.58 -19.06
C ALA A 665 19.33 -21.94 -18.71
N ASP A 666 18.87 -23.09 -19.16
CA ASP A 666 17.46 -23.34 -19.46
C ASP A 666 16.60 -23.83 -18.28
N THR A 667 15.28 -23.64 -18.39
CA THR A 667 14.30 -24.73 -18.24
C THR A 667 12.90 -24.30 -18.67
N SER A 668 12.05 -25.27 -19.01
CA SER A 668 10.71 -25.12 -19.56
C SER A 668 9.65 -25.78 -18.67
N TYR A 669 8.39 -25.36 -18.80
CA TYR A 669 7.24 -26.19 -19.23
C TYR A 669 5.87 -25.64 -18.77
N LEU A 670 4.89 -25.87 -19.66
CA LEU A 670 3.44 -26.08 -19.47
C LEU A 670 2.60 -25.08 -18.62
N HIS A 671 1.52 -24.63 -19.26
CA HIS A 671 0.31 -24.11 -18.64
C HIS A 671 -0.85 -24.87 -19.27
N ASP A 672 -1.90 -25.17 -18.50
CA ASP A 672 -3.07 -25.93 -18.97
C ASP A 672 -4.39 -25.32 -18.46
N GLU A 673 -5.51 -25.84 -18.95
CA GLU A 673 -6.90 -25.35 -18.94
C GLU A 673 -7.62 -25.46 -17.55
N SER A 674 -8.92 -25.20 -17.34
CA SER A 674 -10.06 -24.90 -18.24
C SER A 674 -11.10 -23.96 -17.56
N ILE A 675 -12.20 -23.65 -18.28
CA ILE A 675 -13.42 -22.98 -17.78
C ILE A 675 -14.53 -24.03 -17.64
N LEU A 676 -15.42 -23.88 -16.65
CA LEU A 676 -16.79 -24.43 -16.69
C LEU A 676 -17.78 -23.47 -16.02
N GLU A 677 -19.01 -23.50 -16.53
CA GLU A 677 -20.22 -22.84 -15.99
C GLU A 677 -21.24 -23.93 -15.60
N GLU A 678 -22.12 -23.67 -14.63
CA GLU A 678 -23.31 -24.50 -14.36
C GLU A 678 -24.52 -23.61 -14.04
N THR A 679 -25.72 -24.15 -14.28
CA THR A 679 -27.00 -23.41 -14.37
C THR A 679 -27.95 -23.70 -13.21
N GLU A 680 -28.94 -22.81 -13.03
CA GLU A 680 -29.98 -22.94 -11.99
C GLU A 680 -31.16 -23.81 -12.46
N LYS A 681 -31.79 -24.52 -11.51
CA LYS A 681 -33.17 -24.99 -11.61
C LYS A 681 -33.91 -24.79 -10.28
N GLU A 682 -35.23 -24.76 -10.37
CA GLU A 682 -36.14 -24.40 -9.28
C GLU A 682 -36.81 -25.61 -8.63
N GLU A 683 -37.23 -25.45 -7.38
CA GLU A 683 -38.39 -26.16 -6.82
C GLU A 683 -39.09 -25.30 -5.74
N GLU A 684 -40.04 -25.87 -4.99
CA GLU A 684 -41.20 -25.16 -4.41
C GLU A 684 -41.13 -24.82 -2.90
N ILE A 685 -42.19 -24.21 -2.37
CA ILE A 685 -42.28 -23.64 -1.01
C ILE A 685 -43.58 -24.09 -0.33
N PRO A 686 -43.53 -24.72 0.87
CA PRO A 686 -44.70 -24.88 1.74
C PRO A 686 -45.00 -23.63 2.57
N ASP A 687 -46.28 -23.37 2.84
CA ASP A 687 -46.75 -22.30 3.71
C ASP A 687 -46.34 -22.45 5.18
N ILE A 688 -46.30 -21.31 5.90
CA ILE A 688 -46.69 -21.20 7.32
C ILE A 688 -46.88 -19.72 7.72
N PHE A 689 -47.88 -19.50 8.55
CA PHE A 689 -48.47 -18.22 8.97
C PHE A 689 -47.48 -17.21 9.61
N MET A 690 -47.98 -15.99 9.82
CA MET A 690 -47.31 -14.91 10.56
C MET A 690 -48.21 -14.47 11.72
N ASN A 691 -47.64 -14.32 12.91
CA ASN A 691 -48.18 -13.47 13.98
C ASN A 691 -47.16 -12.35 14.22
N GLU A 692 -47.54 -11.09 13.99
CA GLU A 692 -46.76 -9.93 14.44
C GLU A 692 -47.13 -9.58 15.88
N ALA A 693 -46.15 -9.23 16.71
CA ALA A 693 -46.35 -8.74 18.07
C ALA A 693 -46.00 -7.24 18.14
N ASP A 694 -46.89 -6.42 18.70
CA ASP A 694 -46.91 -4.95 18.56
C ASP A 694 -45.72 -4.19 19.19
N GLY A 695 -44.88 -4.88 19.99
CA GLY A 695 -43.96 -4.26 20.96
C GLY A 695 -42.89 -3.30 20.41
N PHE A 696 -42.55 -3.33 19.11
CA PHE A 696 -41.48 -2.50 18.54
C PHE A 696 -41.94 -1.36 17.60
N ARG A 697 -43.24 -1.08 17.53
CA ARG A 697 -43.81 -0.10 16.58
C ARG A 697 -43.16 1.29 16.67
N MET A 698 -43.07 1.88 17.87
CA MET A 698 -42.45 3.19 18.09
C MET A 698 -40.98 3.26 17.61
N VAL A 699 -40.23 2.17 17.79
CA VAL A 699 -38.82 2.05 17.37
C VAL A 699 -38.73 2.01 15.84
N LYS A 700 -39.57 1.20 15.19
CA LYS A 700 -39.67 1.10 13.72
C LYS A 700 -40.02 2.46 13.11
N GLU A 701 -40.97 3.18 13.70
CA GLU A 701 -41.37 4.51 13.21
C GLU A 701 -40.27 5.60 13.39
N ASN A 702 -39.49 5.56 14.49
CA ASN A 702 -38.29 6.41 14.68
C ASN A 702 -37.18 6.13 13.65
N ILE A 703 -36.93 4.84 13.33
CA ILE A 703 -35.94 4.44 12.30
C ILE A 703 -36.36 4.97 10.93
N LEU A 704 -37.65 4.86 10.58
CA LEU A 704 -38.17 5.37 9.31
C LEU A 704 -38.04 6.90 9.21
N TYR A 705 -38.29 7.66 10.28
CA TYR A 705 -38.08 9.12 10.31
C TYR A 705 -36.60 9.49 10.07
N TYR A 706 -35.64 8.77 10.68
CA TYR A 706 -34.21 8.96 10.40
C TYR A 706 -33.87 8.68 8.92
N ILE A 707 -34.45 7.65 8.31
CA ILE A 707 -34.26 7.33 6.89
C ILE A 707 -34.86 8.42 5.99
N CYS A 708 -36.00 9.01 6.36
CA CYS A 708 -36.61 10.12 5.62
C CYS A 708 -35.66 11.33 5.52
N GLY A 709 -35.01 11.72 6.61
CA GLY A 709 -34.01 12.80 6.60
C GLY A 709 -32.82 12.53 5.66
N PHE A 710 -32.37 11.27 5.56
CA PHE A 710 -31.33 10.87 4.59
C PHE A 710 -31.82 10.90 3.13
N ILE A 711 -33.09 10.51 2.89
CA ILE A 711 -33.71 10.57 1.56
C ILE A 711 -33.87 12.02 1.11
N VAL A 712 -34.45 12.88 1.93
CA VAL A 712 -34.58 14.33 1.63
C VAL A 712 -33.22 14.92 1.25
N ARG A 713 -32.19 14.69 2.07
CA ARG A 713 -30.81 15.16 1.79
C ARG A 713 -30.21 14.66 0.46
N ARG A 714 -30.71 13.56 -0.11
CA ARG A 714 -30.30 13.05 -1.43
C ARG A 714 -31.22 13.52 -2.57
N ILE A 715 -32.47 13.88 -2.28
CA ILE A 715 -33.42 14.45 -3.23
C ILE A 715 -33.13 15.94 -3.45
N SER A 716 -32.82 16.71 -2.41
CA SER A 716 -32.37 18.12 -2.49
C SER A 716 -30.98 18.32 -3.14
N LYS A 717 -30.48 17.30 -3.84
CA LYS A 717 -29.28 17.31 -4.70
C LYS A 717 -29.57 16.85 -6.14
N LYS A 718 -30.85 16.68 -6.45
CA LYS A 718 -31.39 16.09 -7.70
C LYS A 718 -32.59 16.84 -8.26
N ILE A 719 -33.16 17.77 -7.47
CA ILE A 719 -34.32 18.57 -7.84
C ILE A 719 -33.88 20.02 -7.78
N ASP A 720 -33.92 20.69 -8.93
CA ASP A 720 -33.53 22.10 -9.07
C ASP A 720 -34.68 23.05 -8.68
N CYS A 721 -35.92 22.54 -8.59
CA CYS A 721 -37.08 23.29 -8.12
C CYS A 721 -37.00 23.61 -6.62
N PHE A 722 -36.74 24.87 -6.29
CA PHE A 722 -36.54 25.37 -4.92
C PHE A 722 -37.74 25.07 -3.98
N THR A 723 -38.97 25.39 -4.40
CA THR A 723 -40.18 25.17 -3.59
C THR A 723 -40.45 23.68 -3.33
N CYS A 724 -40.13 22.81 -4.29
CA CYS A 724 -40.17 21.36 -4.08
C CYS A 724 -39.14 20.91 -3.02
N CYS A 725 -37.95 21.52 -3.00
CA CYS A 725 -36.95 21.26 -1.96
C CYS A 725 -37.38 21.76 -0.57
N GLU A 726 -38.02 22.93 -0.47
CA GLU A 726 -38.54 23.43 0.81
C GLU A 726 -39.66 22.56 1.40
N ASN A 727 -40.62 22.10 0.57
CA ASN A 727 -41.73 21.27 1.03
C ASN A 727 -41.31 19.86 1.52
N LEU A 728 -40.07 19.44 1.26
CA LEU A 728 -39.48 18.21 1.81
C LEU A 728 -38.92 18.39 3.25
N LEU A 729 -38.73 19.62 3.70
CA LEU A 729 -38.16 19.97 5.01
C LEU A 729 -39.24 20.21 6.07
N GLU A 730 -38.90 19.94 7.33
CA GLU A 730 -39.77 20.31 8.47
C GLU A 730 -39.79 21.84 8.64
N LYS A 731 -40.97 22.47 8.48
CA LYS A 731 -41.16 23.91 8.71
C LYS A 731 -41.13 24.19 10.21
N ILE A 732 -40.13 24.94 10.67
CA ILE A 732 -39.93 25.27 12.08
C ILE A 732 -40.67 26.57 12.39
N ASN A 733 -41.70 26.52 13.24
CA ASN A 733 -42.32 27.72 13.82
C ASN A 733 -41.57 28.13 15.11
N GLU A 734 -41.28 29.42 15.24
CA GLU A 734 -40.53 30.02 16.36
C GLU A 734 -41.26 30.00 17.72
N HIS A 735 -42.47 29.43 17.77
CA HIS A 735 -43.26 29.28 19.01
C HIS A 735 -43.48 27.82 19.42
N ASN A 736 -42.89 26.83 18.71
CA ASN A 736 -43.21 25.41 18.91
C ASN A 736 -42.07 24.59 19.53
N TYR A 737 -41.37 25.14 20.53
CA TYR A 737 -40.27 24.47 21.23
C TYR A 737 -40.71 23.28 22.10
N ALA A 738 -41.98 23.20 22.49
CA ALA A 738 -42.49 22.18 23.42
C ALA A 738 -42.85 20.83 22.76
N ILE A 739 -43.18 20.80 21.46
CA ILE A 739 -43.70 19.59 20.80
C ILE A 739 -42.55 18.81 20.13
N LEU A 740 -41.79 18.08 20.94
CA LEU A 740 -40.86 17.05 20.46
C LEU A 740 -41.64 15.86 19.87
N ASN A 741 -41.86 15.91 18.55
CA ASN A 741 -42.44 14.80 17.77
C ASN A 741 -41.76 13.47 18.15
N GLU A 742 -42.53 12.49 18.64
CA GLU A 742 -41.98 11.26 19.22
C GLU A 742 -41.16 10.42 18.25
N ASN A 743 -41.41 10.57 16.95
CA ASN A 743 -40.66 9.92 15.87
C ASN A 743 -39.27 10.53 15.66
N SER A 744 -38.97 11.67 16.30
CA SER A 744 -37.70 12.39 16.17
C SER A 744 -36.69 12.08 17.28
N LYS A 745 -37.06 11.32 18.33
CA LYS A 745 -36.18 10.99 19.48
C LYS A 745 -34.82 10.42 19.02
N LEU A 746 -34.82 9.49 18.06
CA LEU A 746 -33.60 8.92 17.46
C LEU A 746 -32.76 9.96 16.69
N VAL A 747 -33.41 10.91 16.00
CA VAL A 747 -32.72 11.98 15.25
C VAL A 747 -32.15 13.02 16.21
N ALA A 748 -32.83 13.35 17.30
CA ALA A 748 -32.32 14.25 18.33
C ALA A 748 -31.01 13.74 18.93
N ILE A 749 -30.99 12.47 19.40
CA ILE A 749 -29.79 11.81 19.95
C ILE A 749 -28.63 11.80 18.95
N LYS A 750 -28.91 11.57 17.65
CA LYS A 750 -27.88 11.46 16.61
C LYS A 750 -27.49 12.77 15.92
N ASN A 751 -28.19 13.89 16.19
CA ASN A 751 -27.93 15.15 15.48
C ASN A 751 -26.75 15.92 16.10
N ARG A 752 -25.63 15.94 15.39
CA ARG A 752 -24.42 16.72 15.75
C ARG A 752 -24.29 17.97 14.87
N GLY A 753 -25.41 18.69 14.70
CA GLY A 753 -25.49 19.91 13.87
C GLY A 753 -25.47 19.66 12.36
N GLY A 754 -26.08 18.58 11.87
CA GLY A 754 -25.97 18.21 10.45
C GLY A 754 -26.87 17.08 9.94
N LEU A 755 -27.88 16.67 10.70
CA LEU A 755 -28.99 15.84 10.19
C LEU A 755 -30.12 16.74 9.66
N VAL A 756 -30.81 16.27 8.63
CA VAL A 756 -31.96 16.97 8.02
C VAL A 756 -33.24 16.39 8.62
N LYS A 757 -34.15 17.26 9.05
CA LYS A 757 -35.51 16.87 9.44
C LYS A 757 -36.45 16.91 8.24
N SER A 758 -37.22 15.85 8.03
CA SER A 758 -38.13 15.69 6.89
C SER A 758 -39.56 16.09 7.23
N SER A 759 -40.29 16.67 6.26
CA SER A 759 -41.71 17.01 6.43
C SER A 759 -42.60 15.78 6.67
N SER A 760 -43.75 16.01 7.32
CA SER A 760 -44.70 14.96 7.73
C SER A 760 -45.23 14.12 6.55
N PHE A 761 -45.39 14.73 5.38
CA PHE A 761 -45.75 14.06 4.12
C PHE A 761 -44.74 12.97 3.74
N VAL A 762 -43.43 13.27 3.74
CA VAL A 762 -42.38 12.30 3.36
C VAL A 762 -42.42 11.08 4.29
N VAL A 763 -42.65 11.32 5.58
CA VAL A 763 -42.76 10.27 6.61
C VAL A 763 -44.00 9.39 6.39
N LYS A 764 -45.14 9.98 6.04
CA LYS A 764 -46.37 9.22 5.68
C LYS A 764 -46.16 8.36 4.45
N VAL A 765 -45.55 8.90 3.38
CA VAL A 765 -45.22 8.14 2.16
C VAL A 765 -44.30 6.97 2.46
N VAL A 766 -43.21 7.20 3.21
CA VAL A 766 -42.25 6.14 3.55
C VAL A 766 -42.85 5.07 4.46
N LYS A 767 -43.71 5.42 5.43
CA LYS A 767 -44.45 4.45 6.26
C LYS A 767 -45.38 3.57 5.41
N PHE A 768 -46.10 4.15 4.45
CA PHE A 768 -46.93 3.39 3.51
C PHE A 768 -46.09 2.44 2.63
N VAL A 769 -45.02 2.96 2.01
CA VAL A 769 -44.13 2.19 1.11
C VAL A 769 -43.48 1.00 1.82
N GLU A 770 -43.02 1.16 3.07
CA GLU A 770 -42.47 0.06 3.85
C GLU A 770 -43.53 -0.99 4.20
N LYS A 771 -44.76 -0.58 4.55
CA LYS A 771 -45.86 -1.54 4.77
C LYS A 771 -46.16 -2.32 3.50
N THR A 772 -46.45 -1.65 2.39
CA THR A 772 -46.75 -2.29 1.10
C THR A 772 -45.62 -3.19 0.61
N LEU A 773 -44.35 -2.85 0.91
CA LEU A 773 -43.20 -3.70 0.58
C LEU A 773 -43.14 -4.98 1.45
N ILE A 774 -43.42 -4.89 2.75
CA ILE A 774 -43.48 -6.06 3.64
C ILE A 774 -44.65 -6.97 3.23
N ASP A 775 -45.83 -6.38 3.01
CA ASP A 775 -47.04 -7.09 2.59
C ASP A 775 -46.80 -7.85 1.26
N LEU A 776 -46.33 -7.17 0.21
CA LEU A 776 -46.09 -7.77 -1.12
C LEU A 776 -44.90 -8.74 -1.20
N THR A 777 -44.09 -8.87 -0.14
CA THR A 777 -42.95 -9.81 -0.12
C THR A 777 -43.09 -10.90 0.95
N PHE A 778 -44.21 -10.94 1.67
CA PHE A 778 -44.45 -11.79 2.83
C PHE A 778 -43.29 -11.72 3.84
N ASN A 779 -42.96 -10.49 4.28
CA ASN A 779 -41.79 -10.18 5.10
C ASN A 779 -40.48 -10.73 4.50
N PHE A 780 -40.31 -10.54 3.19
CA PHE A 780 -39.20 -11.05 2.38
C PHE A 780 -38.96 -12.58 2.45
N LYS A 781 -39.96 -13.40 2.82
CA LYS A 781 -39.83 -14.88 2.78
C LYS A 781 -39.57 -15.35 1.34
N SER A 782 -40.39 -14.95 0.37
CA SER A 782 -40.22 -15.31 -1.04
C SER A 782 -39.33 -14.31 -1.80
N ILE A 783 -38.21 -14.79 -2.36
CA ILE A 783 -37.24 -13.97 -3.12
C ILE A 783 -37.64 -13.88 -4.60
N LYS A 784 -38.26 -14.92 -5.16
CA LYS A 784 -38.59 -15.04 -6.60
C LYS A 784 -39.50 -13.93 -7.15
N MET A 785 -40.19 -13.18 -6.27
CA MET A 785 -41.06 -12.06 -6.66
C MET A 785 -40.33 -10.71 -6.83
N LEU A 786 -39.01 -10.62 -6.65
CA LEU A 786 -38.21 -9.39 -6.79
C LEU A 786 -37.97 -8.93 -8.26
N ASN A 787 -38.98 -9.11 -9.11
CA ASN A 787 -39.00 -8.64 -10.49
C ASN A 787 -39.10 -7.11 -10.58
N SER A 788 -38.68 -6.54 -11.72
CA SER A 788 -38.75 -5.10 -12.01
C SER A 788 -40.16 -4.51 -11.87
N SER A 789 -41.21 -5.34 -12.00
CA SER A 789 -42.60 -4.94 -11.81
C SER A 789 -42.97 -4.62 -10.36
N LEU A 790 -42.26 -5.14 -9.35
CA LEU A 790 -42.57 -4.88 -7.93
C LEU A 790 -42.40 -3.41 -7.56
N THR A 791 -41.29 -2.78 -7.99
CA THR A 791 -41.04 -1.36 -7.70
C THR A 791 -42.06 -0.45 -8.39
N SER A 792 -42.44 -0.76 -9.62
CA SER A 792 -43.51 -0.07 -10.35
C SER A 792 -44.88 -0.21 -9.66
N LYS A 793 -45.26 -1.43 -9.22
CA LYS A 793 -46.50 -1.67 -8.46
C LYS A 793 -46.54 -0.83 -7.18
N ILE A 794 -45.48 -0.83 -6.38
CA ILE A 794 -45.39 -0.05 -5.13
C ILE A 794 -45.48 1.46 -5.40
N ILE A 795 -44.87 1.96 -6.47
CA ILE A 795 -44.98 3.37 -6.88
C ILE A 795 -46.42 3.75 -7.25
N ILE A 796 -47.15 2.87 -7.95
CA ILE A 796 -48.56 3.09 -8.30
C ILE A 796 -49.43 3.12 -7.04
N PHE A 797 -49.29 2.14 -6.14
CA PHE A 797 -50.02 2.13 -4.87
C PHE A 797 -49.72 3.37 -4.00
N ALA A 798 -48.47 3.81 -3.95
CA ALA A 798 -48.07 5.01 -3.22
C ALA A 798 -48.69 6.30 -3.81
N LYS A 799 -48.77 6.42 -5.14
CA LYS A 799 -49.48 7.55 -5.79
C LYS A 799 -50.96 7.55 -5.44
N ASN A 800 -51.62 6.39 -5.56
CA ASN A 800 -53.06 6.26 -5.26
C ASN A 800 -53.36 6.56 -3.78
N TYR A 801 -52.53 6.06 -2.85
CA TYR A 801 -52.65 6.36 -1.42
C TYR A 801 -52.50 7.86 -1.13
N VAL A 802 -51.51 8.50 -1.73
CA VAL A 802 -51.22 9.94 -1.53
C VAL A 802 -52.35 10.83 -2.08
N TYR A 803 -52.92 10.45 -3.23
CA TYR A 803 -54.06 11.14 -3.84
C TYR A 803 -55.32 10.97 -2.97
N ASN A 804 -55.72 9.72 -2.70
CA ASN A 804 -56.95 9.41 -1.95
C ASN A 804 -56.92 9.92 -0.50
N SER A 805 -55.74 10.09 0.10
CA SER A 805 -55.59 10.55 1.48
C SER A 805 -55.23 12.04 1.61
N ASN A 806 -55.33 12.82 0.53
CA ASN A 806 -55.08 14.28 0.49
C ASN A 806 -53.74 14.74 1.12
N ILE A 807 -52.69 13.91 1.06
CA ILE A 807 -51.43 14.18 1.79
C ILE A 807 -50.57 15.28 1.14
N LEU A 808 -50.96 15.75 -0.05
CA LEU A 808 -50.25 16.78 -0.83
C LEU A 808 -50.87 18.19 -0.69
N VAL A 809 -51.93 18.38 0.10
CA VAL A 809 -52.65 19.67 0.20
C VAL A 809 -51.72 20.82 0.65
N ASP A 810 -50.79 20.55 1.57
CA ASP A 810 -49.82 21.55 2.06
C ASP A 810 -48.65 21.84 1.10
N VAL A 811 -48.50 21.05 0.03
CA VAL A 811 -47.37 21.15 -0.90
C VAL A 811 -47.67 22.19 -1.97
N LYS A 812 -47.10 23.39 -1.82
CA LYS A 812 -47.24 24.49 -2.78
C LYS A 812 -46.08 24.50 -3.77
N CYS A 813 -46.37 24.25 -5.05
CA CYS A 813 -45.44 24.39 -6.18
C CYS A 813 -46.12 25.26 -7.26
N PRO A 814 -45.48 26.34 -7.74
CA PRO A 814 -46.07 27.22 -8.75
C PRO A 814 -46.06 26.60 -10.17
N ASN A 815 -45.34 25.49 -10.37
CA ASN A 815 -45.22 24.79 -11.65
C ASN A 815 -46.10 23.52 -11.75
N ASP A 816 -47.06 23.30 -10.83
CA ASP A 816 -47.99 22.16 -10.93
C ASP A 816 -49.01 22.34 -12.08
N GLY A 817 -48.54 22.26 -13.32
CA GLY A 817 -49.36 22.25 -14.52
C GLY A 817 -49.98 20.88 -14.81
N PHE A 818 -50.95 20.84 -15.73
CA PHE A 818 -51.68 19.60 -16.08
C PHE A 818 -50.77 18.50 -16.68
N LEU A 819 -49.58 18.86 -17.18
CA LEU A 819 -48.57 17.96 -17.74
C LEU A 819 -47.34 17.78 -16.81
N GLU A 820 -46.93 18.81 -16.07
CA GLU A 820 -45.75 18.79 -15.17
C GLU A 820 -46.19 18.64 -13.70
N ASN A 821 -46.71 17.47 -13.36
CA ASN A 821 -47.23 17.20 -12.01
C ASN A 821 -46.08 16.87 -11.02
N HIS A 822 -45.28 17.89 -10.68
CA HIS A 822 -44.11 17.81 -9.79
C HIS A 822 -44.42 17.08 -8.47
N LYS A 823 -45.62 17.28 -7.91
CA LYS A 823 -46.14 16.52 -6.76
C LYS A 823 -46.07 15.00 -6.93
N LEU A 824 -46.54 14.46 -8.05
CA LEU A 824 -46.51 13.01 -8.31
C LEU A 824 -45.11 12.51 -8.70
N GLU A 825 -44.25 13.38 -9.23
CA GLU A 825 -42.84 13.05 -9.44
C GLU A 825 -42.08 12.97 -8.11
N LEU A 826 -42.28 13.92 -7.19
CA LEU A 826 -41.73 13.88 -5.82
C LEU A 826 -42.05 12.55 -5.12
N VAL A 827 -43.32 12.10 -5.15
CA VAL A 827 -43.72 10.77 -4.65
C VAL A 827 -42.89 9.67 -5.32
N THR A 828 -42.75 9.72 -6.65
CA THR A 828 -41.99 8.73 -7.44
C THR A 828 -40.52 8.68 -7.04
N ILE A 829 -39.88 9.83 -6.81
CA ILE A 829 -38.46 9.93 -6.44
C ILE A 829 -38.25 9.44 -4.99
N ILE A 830 -39.13 9.82 -4.05
CA ILE A 830 -39.12 9.34 -2.66
C ILE A 830 -39.22 7.81 -2.62
N CYS A 831 -40.20 7.23 -3.32
CA CYS A 831 -40.38 5.77 -3.43
C CYS A 831 -39.15 5.09 -4.03
N LYS A 832 -38.61 5.59 -5.15
CA LYS A 832 -37.42 5.01 -5.82
C LYS A 832 -36.18 5.01 -4.91
N GLU A 833 -35.91 6.09 -4.19
CA GLU A 833 -34.75 6.14 -3.28
C GLU A 833 -34.96 5.33 -2.00
N TYR A 834 -36.17 5.28 -1.44
CA TYR A 834 -36.47 4.39 -0.31
C TYR A 834 -36.28 2.92 -0.68
N LEU A 835 -36.95 2.46 -1.75
CA LEU A 835 -36.89 1.07 -2.21
C LEU A 835 -35.44 0.66 -2.54
N LYS A 836 -34.65 1.55 -3.17
CA LYS A 836 -33.22 1.30 -3.44
C LYS A 836 -32.40 1.07 -2.17
N ILE A 837 -32.65 1.84 -1.10
CA ILE A 837 -31.98 1.66 0.20
C ILE A 837 -32.44 0.36 0.87
N ARG A 838 -33.75 0.10 0.88
CA ARG A 838 -34.37 -1.01 1.60
C ARG A 838 -34.05 -2.38 0.96
N LEU A 839 -34.17 -2.50 -0.36
CA LEU A 839 -33.82 -3.73 -1.09
C LEU A 839 -32.32 -4.05 -0.97
N HIS A 840 -31.44 -3.05 -1.05
CA HIS A 840 -30.01 -3.25 -0.82
C HIS A 840 -29.69 -3.71 0.62
N HIS A 841 -30.45 -3.24 1.63
CA HIS A 841 -30.32 -3.74 3.00
C HIS A 841 -30.69 -5.23 3.11
N VAL A 842 -31.83 -5.64 2.53
CA VAL A 842 -32.33 -7.03 2.57
C VAL A 842 -31.44 -7.98 1.77
N ALA A 843 -30.98 -7.59 0.58
CA ALA A 843 -30.01 -8.37 -0.18
C ALA A 843 -28.74 -8.61 0.65
N LYS A 844 -28.19 -7.54 1.26
CA LYS A 844 -26.96 -7.60 2.04
C LYS A 844 -27.08 -8.46 3.31
N SER A 845 -28.23 -8.48 4.00
CA SER A 845 -28.40 -9.39 5.15
C SER A 845 -28.36 -10.84 4.69
N LYS A 846 -29.14 -11.22 3.67
CA LYS A 846 -29.16 -12.59 3.13
C LYS A 846 -27.80 -13.05 2.57
N THR A 847 -27.03 -12.18 1.91
CA THR A 847 -25.66 -12.53 1.48
C THR A 847 -24.67 -12.69 2.65
N SER A 848 -24.95 -12.11 3.82
CA SER A 848 -23.98 -12.10 4.94
C SER A 848 -23.85 -13.43 5.68
N ASP A 849 -24.84 -14.31 5.56
CA ASP A 849 -24.82 -15.67 6.13
C ASP A 849 -24.03 -16.65 5.25
N ILE A 850 -23.81 -16.33 3.98
CA ILE A 850 -23.00 -17.11 3.03
C ILE A 850 -21.50 -16.86 3.31
N VAL A 851 -21.03 -17.34 4.47
CA VAL A 851 -19.62 -17.30 4.84
C VAL A 851 -18.84 -18.27 3.96
N SER A 852 -18.18 -17.73 2.93
CA SER A 852 -17.28 -18.48 2.04
C SER A 852 -16.34 -19.41 2.81
N LYS A 853 -16.57 -20.73 2.71
CA LYS A 853 -15.80 -21.78 3.41
C LYS A 853 -14.28 -21.61 3.20
N ARG A 854 -13.87 -21.24 1.99
CA ARG A 854 -12.48 -20.90 1.62
C ARG A 854 -11.86 -19.86 2.56
N ARG A 855 -12.59 -18.81 2.92
CA ARG A 855 -12.09 -17.73 3.80
C ARG A 855 -11.92 -18.17 5.27
N LEU A 856 -12.64 -19.20 5.72
CA LEU A 856 -12.42 -19.81 7.03
C LEU A 856 -11.13 -20.64 7.01
N LEU A 857 -10.99 -21.53 6.03
CA LEU A 857 -9.83 -22.41 5.87
C LEU A 857 -8.52 -21.61 5.69
N THR A 858 -8.54 -20.54 4.88
CA THR A 858 -7.39 -19.65 4.69
C THR A 858 -6.95 -18.96 5.99
N LYS A 859 -7.86 -18.73 6.95
CA LYS A 859 -7.46 -18.23 8.28
C LYS A 859 -6.76 -19.31 9.10
N LEU A 860 -7.32 -20.52 9.18
CA LEU A 860 -6.73 -21.62 9.94
C LEU A 860 -5.30 -21.90 9.45
N VAL A 861 -5.08 -21.95 8.14
CA VAL A 861 -3.73 -22.14 7.54
C VAL A 861 -2.75 -21.00 7.86
N LEU A 862 -3.23 -19.76 8.08
CA LEU A 862 -2.39 -18.60 8.41
C LEU A 862 -2.18 -18.38 9.92
N PHE A 863 -3.04 -18.97 10.78
CA PHE A 863 -3.13 -18.62 12.20
C PHE A 863 -3.26 -19.85 13.13
N ASN A 864 -3.03 -21.08 12.66
CA ASN A 864 -3.05 -22.30 13.50
C ASN A 864 -1.94 -22.35 14.58
N HIS A 865 -1.05 -21.35 14.61
CA HIS A 865 0.10 -21.24 15.51
C HIS A 865 0.19 -19.84 16.16
N GLN A 866 -0.94 -19.12 16.27
CA GLN A 866 -1.09 -17.84 17.00
C GLN A 866 -2.32 -17.90 17.92
#